data_AF-A0A812S541-F1
#
_entry.id   AF-A0A812S541-F1
#
_cell.length_a   1.000
_cell.length_b   1.000
_cell.length_c   1.000
_cell.angle_alpha   90.00
_cell.angle_beta   90.00
_cell.angle_gamma   90.00
#
_symmetry.space_group_name_H-M   'P 1'
#
loop_
_entity.id
_entity.type
_entity.pdbx_description
1 polymer ?
#
loop_
_entity_poly.entity_id
_entity_poly.type
_entity_poly.pdbx_seq_one_letter_code
_entity_poly.pdbx_strand_id
1 'polypeptide(L)'
;MERFLHRGRDGQVMDVDEFQIAKSLLAGETGLLSQKVGAKHLFEWCLEYGKQSTALAMLSHGVPGCVVKLCNITLPPLPPAVNGGPHPEDQGVPMRDRDADIRTAKRTAEREAEMPLVRALLEACRSEKTLPAEVTAEAMARLLDIAILLRDTEPAACCASRCTRFPLRWKFVDFVVRCGWGIDIQETEILKAALAAGVGLKHLRDDCTQLSLPEAVVLSEDAELWHQVRDLLQLGPWPTAAPRNNKAKYLLTEAADGDLCLSFERLLRAKRAGLTLGTFRQRSVMGCTACPGPGPATHMYLSLLDLAILFRQRDCAALCGSMDVCSTEWTPGLSLEDSWACEVCGSSDVVLGLSLSDACFWRIARLAPGRKAAAGEALRAALRASRGRAREMAGLGVLQALRWWARGKLFSPALVNVVLTFSAERPSLARALEGRWAELLQSPWWEEPGQQAAQVESQQSQKVMYIAERDDRNEQDPECPGQAAAQESAPEAHSEAPASKLEGADSAGTNDLLTALRNSRSDMRPLSPEGVVVFRLTRQANAPRVNDLLFDMTGPLKKLHQRVLEAGCEVAPAWSPVKALFVPLTEPQMQELLHADGARYELGKTHLLALLSDADLIDGALRRLPKVTRPKLRRDVLRDDAEGAGDGDEPMIIVEGGLRTDSSLGYPTWQ
;
A
#
# COMPACT_ATOMS: atom_id res chain seq x y z
N MET A 1 -7.42 -45.72 -32.90
CA MET A 1 -6.84 -44.92 -31.80
C MET A 1 -5.34 -45.11 -31.61
N GLU A 2 -4.78 -46.31 -31.79
CA GLU A 2 -3.34 -46.54 -31.55
C GLU A 2 -2.41 -45.64 -32.36
N ARG A 3 -2.82 -45.19 -33.56
CA ARG A 3 -2.03 -44.27 -34.39
C ARG A 3 -1.79 -42.88 -33.78
N PHE A 4 -2.49 -42.50 -32.72
CA PHE A 4 -2.38 -41.16 -32.12
C PHE A 4 -1.49 -41.12 -30.89
N LEU A 5 -1.06 -42.27 -30.37
CA LEU A 5 -0.35 -42.38 -29.11
C LEU A 5 0.89 -43.24 -29.30
N HIS A 6 2.03 -42.76 -28.81
CA HIS A 6 3.23 -43.58 -28.70
C HIS A 6 3.15 -44.38 -27.41
N ARG A 7 3.17 -45.71 -27.50
CA ARG A 7 3.16 -46.61 -26.34
C ARG A 7 4.53 -47.24 -26.12
N GLY A 8 4.94 -47.33 -24.86
CA GLY A 8 6.09 -48.11 -24.43
C GLY A 8 5.84 -49.62 -24.61
N ARG A 9 6.90 -50.41 -24.44
CA ARG A 9 6.81 -51.89 -24.50
C ARG A 9 5.92 -52.47 -23.40
N ASP A 10 5.77 -51.74 -22.30
CA ASP A 10 4.89 -52.02 -21.17
C ASP A 10 3.42 -51.60 -21.42
N GLY A 11 3.13 -51.02 -22.57
CA GLY A 11 1.81 -50.55 -22.95
C GLY A 11 1.44 -49.19 -22.34
N GLN A 12 2.31 -48.57 -21.54
CA GLN A 12 2.08 -47.20 -21.04
C GLN A 12 2.14 -46.20 -22.18
N VAL A 13 1.29 -45.18 -22.13
CA VAL A 13 1.37 -44.06 -23.07
C VAL A 13 2.62 -43.26 -22.70
N MET A 14 3.45 -42.95 -23.70
CA MET A 14 4.72 -42.23 -23.54
C MET A 14 4.64 -40.81 -24.10
N ASP A 15 3.89 -40.62 -25.19
CA ASP A 15 3.65 -39.31 -25.83
C ASP A 15 2.44 -39.41 -26.79
N VAL A 16 2.03 -38.27 -27.33
CA VAL A 16 0.99 -38.13 -28.35
C VAL A 16 1.63 -37.84 -29.71
N ASP A 17 1.17 -38.52 -30.76
CA ASP A 17 1.62 -38.28 -32.13
C ASP A 17 0.89 -37.04 -32.72
N GLU A 18 1.50 -35.87 -32.52
CA GLU A 18 0.95 -34.58 -32.98
C GLU A 18 0.74 -34.54 -34.50
N PHE A 19 1.58 -35.23 -35.27
CA PHE A 19 1.47 -35.26 -36.73
C PHE A 19 0.21 -36.01 -37.18
N GLN A 20 -0.07 -37.17 -36.57
CA GLN A 20 -1.28 -37.93 -36.90
C GLN A 20 -2.56 -37.22 -36.47
N ILE A 21 -2.51 -36.48 -35.35
CA ILE A 21 -3.61 -35.62 -34.92
C ILE A 21 -3.83 -34.50 -35.93
N ALA A 22 -2.79 -33.75 -36.28
CA ALA A 22 -2.87 -32.66 -37.26
C ALA A 22 -3.40 -33.16 -38.61
N LYS A 23 -2.92 -34.31 -39.10
CA LYS A 23 -3.40 -34.95 -40.32
C LYS A 23 -4.89 -35.27 -40.25
N SER A 24 -5.36 -35.79 -39.11
CA SER A 24 -6.78 -36.14 -38.93
C SER A 24 -7.67 -34.89 -38.80
N LEU A 25 -7.17 -33.83 -38.16
CA LEU A 25 -7.85 -32.52 -38.11
C LEU A 25 -8.04 -31.95 -39.52
N LEU A 26 -6.98 -31.95 -40.33
CA LEU A 26 -7.03 -31.46 -41.72
C LEU A 26 -7.93 -32.31 -42.63
N ALA A 27 -8.05 -33.60 -42.33
CA ALA A 27 -8.97 -34.50 -43.03
C ALA A 27 -10.44 -34.36 -42.56
N GLY A 28 -10.73 -33.51 -41.57
CA GLY A 28 -12.07 -33.35 -41.00
C GLY A 28 -12.53 -34.55 -40.15
N GLU A 29 -11.62 -35.42 -39.73
CA GLU A 29 -11.92 -36.66 -38.99
C GLU A 29 -12.14 -36.40 -37.49
N THR A 30 -12.94 -35.38 -37.13
CA THR A 30 -13.15 -34.98 -35.72
C THR A 30 -13.80 -36.08 -34.88
N GLY A 31 -14.64 -36.92 -35.48
CA GLY A 31 -15.23 -38.09 -34.83
C GLY A 31 -14.19 -39.13 -34.39
N LEU A 32 -13.10 -39.33 -35.15
CA LEU A 32 -12.03 -40.24 -34.75
C LEU A 32 -11.22 -39.67 -33.58
N LEU A 33 -11.01 -38.36 -33.55
CA LEU A 33 -10.31 -37.66 -32.47
C LEU A 33 -11.13 -37.56 -31.19
N SER A 34 -12.46 -37.69 -31.27
CA SER A 34 -13.38 -37.68 -30.12
C SER A 34 -13.37 -38.95 -29.28
N GLN A 35 -12.74 -40.02 -29.79
CA GLN A 35 -12.73 -41.32 -29.11
C GLN A 35 -11.86 -41.27 -27.85
N LYS A 36 -12.29 -41.96 -26.79
CA LYS A 36 -11.48 -42.11 -25.57
C LYS A 36 -10.45 -43.22 -25.73
N VAL A 37 -9.26 -43.04 -25.17
CA VAL A 37 -8.26 -44.11 -25.00
C VAL A 37 -8.15 -44.45 -23.52
N GLY A 38 -8.68 -45.61 -23.16
CA GLY A 38 -8.90 -45.97 -21.76
C GLY A 38 -9.94 -45.05 -21.14
N ALA A 39 -9.59 -44.36 -20.06
CA ALA A 39 -10.48 -43.43 -19.37
C ALA A 39 -10.39 -41.98 -19.88
N LYS A 40 -9.37 -41.64 -20.66
CA LYS A 40 -9.03 -40.25 -21.03
C LYS A 40 -9.36 -39.94 -22.49
N HIS A 41 -9.76 -38.70 -22.75
CA HIS A 41 -9.92 -38.17 -24.10
C HIS A 41 -8.55 -37.82 -24.71
N LEU A 42 -8.41 -37.87 -26.04
CA LEU A 42 -7.14 -37.53 -26.70
C LEU A 42 -6.68 -36.10 -26.40
N PHE A 43 -7.63 -35.17 -26.26
CA PHE A 43 -7.41 -33.81 -25.76
C PHE A 43 -6.72 -33.77 -24.38
N GLU A 44 -7.16 -34.62 -23.45
CA GLU A 44 -6.59 -34.68 -22.11
C GLU A 44 -5.15 -35.18 -22.15
N TRP A 45 -4.86 -36.16 -23.01
CA TRP A 45 -3.50 -36.64 -23.24
C TRP A 45 -2.60 -35.55 -23.84
N CYS A 46 -3.08 -34.79 -24.83
CA CYS A 46 -2.31 -33.66 -25.36
C CYS A 46 -1.89 -32.69 -24.26
N LEU A 47 -2.77 -32.41 -23.29
CA LEU A 47 -2.49 -31.48 -22.20
C LEU A 47 -1.53 -32.05 -21.16
N GLU A 48 -1.66 -33.34 -20.86
CA GLU A 48 -0.76 -34.07 -19.95
C GLU A 48 0.68 -34.13 -20.46
N TYR A 49 0.88 -34.27 -21.77
CA TYR A 49 2.20 -34.25 -22.42
C TYR A 49 2.64 -32.86 -22.89
N GLY A 50 1.98 -31.78 -22.44
CA GLY A 50 2.37 -30.40 -22.75
C GLY A 50 2.15 -29.97 -24.21
N LYS A 51 1.40 -30.72 -25.00
CA LYS A 51 1.06 -30.45 -26.41
C LYS A 51 -0.09 -29.44 -26.54
N GLN A 52 0.06 -28.28 -25.92
CA GLN A 52 -0.97 -27.24 -25.81
C GLN A 52 -1.46 -26.72 -27.17
N SER A 53 -0.56 -26.55 -28.15
CA SER A 53 -0.90 -26.11 -29.50
C SER A 53 -1.78 -27.12 -30.24
N THR A 54 -1.48 -28.41 -30.10
CA THR A 54 -2.28 -29.50 -30.68
C THR A 54 -3.65 -29.59 -30.01
N ALA A 55 -3.71 -29.47 -28.67
CA ALA A 55 -4.96 -29.39 -27.94
C ALA A 55 -5.84 -28.20 -28.39
N LEU A 56 -5.23 -27.01 -28.55
CA LEU A 56 -5.91 -25.84 -29.08
C LEU A 56 -6.43 -26.06 -30.51
N ALA A 57 -5.65 -26.70 -31.39
CA ALA A 57 -6.10 -27.01 -32.74
C ALA A 57 -7.34 -27.91 -32.73
N MET A 58 -7.39 -28.90 -31.84
CA MET A 58 -8.58 -29.75 -31.65
C MET A 58 -9.81 -28.95 -31.22
N LEU A 59 -9.64 -27.98 -30.31
CA LEU A 59 -10.72 -27.06 -29.91
C LEU A 59 -11.21 -26.22 -31.08
N SER A 60 -10.30 -25.58 -31.80
CA SER A 60 -10.63 -24.71 -32.93
C SER A 60 -11.34 -25.44 -34.07
N HIS A 61 -11.12 -26.75 -34.21
CA HIS A 61 -11.82 -27.61 -35.19
C HIS A 61 -13.11 -28.24 -34.64
N GLY A 62 -13.53 -27.89 -33.42
CA GLY A 62 -14.77 -28.37 -32.82
C GLY A 62 -14.78 -29.89 -32.58
N VAL A 63 -13.64 -30.48 -32.19
CA VAL A 63 -13.58 -31.91 -31.87
C VAL A 63 -14.51 -32.21 -30.67
N PRO A 64 -15.53 -33.06 -30.84
CA PRO A 64 -16.47 -33.38 -29.75
C PRO A 64 -15.75 -34.00 -28.55
N GLY A 65 -16.19 -33.67 -27.33
CA GLY A 65 -15.65 -34.27 -26.11
C GLY A 65 -14.38 -33.60 -25.55
N CYS A 66 -13.89 -32.53 -26.17
CA CYS A 66 -12.87 -31.68 -25.55
C CYS A 66 -13.45 -30.94 -24.34
N VAL A 67 -12.93 -31.23 -23.15
CA VAL A 67 -13.32 -30.59 -21.88
C VAL A 67 -12.09 -29.99 -21.22
N VAL A 68 -12.11 -28.69 -20.94
CA VAL A 68 -10.99 -27.99 -20.27
C VAL A 68 -11.18 -28.07 -18.75
N LYS A 69 -10.25 -28.76 -18.07
CA LYS A 69 -10.23 -28.91 -16.60
C LYS A 69 -9.14 -28.03 -15.98
N LEU A 70 -9.25 -27.76 -14.68
CA LEU A 70 -8.26 -26.95 -13.94
C LEU A 70 -6.82 -27.47 -14.09
N CYS A 71 -6.61 -28.78 -14.04
CA CYS A 71 -5.28 -29.37 -14.21
C CYS A 71 -4.67 -29.13 -15.60
N ASN A 72 -5.46 -28.74 -16.60
CA ASN A 72 -4.97 -28.48 -17.95
C ASN A 72 -4.41 -27.06 -18.14
N ILE A 73 -4.76 -26.13 -17.26
CA ILE A 73 -4.41 -24.70 -17.34
C ILE A 73 -3.42 -24.26 -16.26
N THR A 74 -3.13 -25.13 -15.30
CA THR A 74 -2.15 -24.87 -14.24
C THR A 74 -0.83 -25.57 -14.53
N LEU A 75 0.29 -24.89 -14.28
CA LEU A 75 1.62 -25.52 -14.26
C LEU A 75 1.69 -26.66 -13.21
N PRO A 76 2.62 -27.62 -13.36
CA PRO A 76 2.84 -28.68 -12.38
C PRO A 76 3.03 -28.11 -10.97
N PRO A 77 2.57 -28.83 -9.93
CA PRO A 77 2.36 -28.26 -8.61
C PRO A 77 3.65 -27.72 -7.97
N LEU A 78 3.53 -26.54 -7.34
CA LEU A 78 4.41 -26.15 -6.24
C LEU A 78 4.17 -27.11 -5.05
N PRO A 79 5.19 -27.45 -4.25
CA PRO A 79 5.03 -28.32 -3.10
C PRO A 79 3.92 -27.77 -2.17
N PRO A 80 3.02 -28.63 -1.65
CA PRO A 80 1.88 -28.18 -0.88
C PRO A 80 2.34 -27.39 0.34
N ALA A 81 1.78 -26.20 0.54
CA ALA A 81 1.95 -25.45 1.78
C ALA A 81 1.33 -26.27 2.92
N VAL A 82 2.17 -26.64 3.89
CA VAL A 82 1.78 -27.45 5.04
C VAL A 82 1.09 -26.52 6.05
N ASN A 83 -0.16 -26.84 6.40
CA ASN A 83 -0.97 -26.29 7.51
C ASN A 83 -1.92 -25.11 7.19
N GLY A 84 -3.16 -25.45 6.83
CA GLY A 84 -4.33 -24.56 6.97
C GLY A 84 -5.61 -25.40 6.93
N GLY A 85 -6.39 -25.41 8.00
CA GLY A 85 -7.70 -26.09 8.03
C GLY A 85 -8.74 -25.36 7.16
N PRO A 86 -9.78 -26.04 6.67
CA PRO A 86 -10.83 -25.43 5.85
C PRO A 86 -11.61 -24.37 6.65
N HIS A 87 -11.76 -23.17 6.08
CA HIS A 87 -12.54 -22.09 6.68
C HIS A 87 -14.00 -22.19 6.19
N PRO A 88 -15.00 -21.95 7.05
CA PRO A 88 -16.42 -22.09 6.70
C PRO A 88 -16.94 -21.12 5.61
N GLU A 89 -16.10 -20.22 5.10
CA GLU A 89 -16.41 -19.32 3.97
C GLU A 89 -15.99 -19.89 2.60
N ASP A 90 -15.49 -21.14 2.53
CA ASP A 90 -14.90 -21.75 1.32
C ASP A 90 -15.96 -22.24 0.28
N GLN A 91 -16.91 -21.41 -0.17
CA GLN A 91 -17.85 -21.76 -1.26
C GLN A 91 -17.27 -21.62 -2.69
N GLY A 92 -15.95 -21.57 -2.83
CA GLY A 92 -15.28 -21.36 -4.12
C GLY A 92 -14.19 -22.39 -4.40
N VAL A 93 -13.48 -22.20 -5.50
CA VAL A 93 -12.44 -23.15 -5.95
C VAL A 93 -11.12 -22.73 -5.31
N PRO A 94 -10.48 -23.59 -4.49
CA PRO A 94 -9.17 -23.28 -3.94
C PRO A 94 -8.15 -23.22 -5.08
N MET A 95 -7.46 -22.09 -5.20
CA MET A 95 -6.36 -21.96 -6.15
C MET A 95 -5.10 -22.63 -5.57
N ARG A 96 -4.31 -23.31 -6.40
CA ARG A 96 -3.11 -24.03 -5.95
C ARG A 96 -2.06 -23.09 -5.33
N ASP A 97 -2.05 -21.86 -5.79
CA ASP A 97 -1.21 -20.76 -5.35
C ASP A 97 -1.97 -19.80 -4.43
N ARG A 98 -3.03 -20.26 -3.76
CA ARG A 98 -3.78 -19.51 -2.73
C ARG A 98 -2.86 -18.95 -1.64
N ASP A 99 -1.78 -19.66 -1.33
CA ASP A 99 -0.82 -19.25 -0.30
C ASP A 99 0.36 -18.44 -0.82
N ALA A 100 0.50 -18.32 -2.15
CA ALA A 100 1.50 -17.45 -2.73
C ALA A 100 1.14 -15.97 -2.50
N ASP A 101 2.14 -15.13 -2.25
CA ASP A 101 1.96 -13.68 -2.27
C ASP A 101 1.49 -13.20 -3.65
N ILE A 102 0.86 -12.02 -3.70
CA ILE A 102 0.29 -11.45 -4.94
C ILE A 102 1.32 -11.25 -6.07
N ARG A 103 2.62 -11.12 -5.78
CA ARG A 103 3.64 -10.97 -6.83
C ARG A 103 3.99 -12.32 -7.44
N THR A 104 4.11 -13.35 -6.61
CA THR A 104 4.30 -14.74 -7.04
C THR A 104 3.07 -15.26 -7.80
N ALA A 105 1.88 -14.89 -7.32
CA ALA A 105 0.61 -15.05 -8.02
C ALA A 105 0.64 -14.52 -9.44
N LYS A 106 0.98 -13.24 -9.57
CA LYS A 106 1.01 -12.52 -10.83
C LYS A 106 1.98 -13.17 -11.81
N ARG A 107 3.21 -13.46 -11.38
CA ARG A 107 4.22 -14.15 -12.22
C ARG A 107 3.75 -15.52 -12.70
N THR A 108 2.99 -16.24 -11.87
CA THR A 108 2.43 -17.54 -12.23
C THR A 108 1.32 -17.37 -13.28
N ALA A 109 0.42 -16.40 -13.07
CA ALA A 109 -0.63 -16.05 -14.04
C ALA A 109 -0.05 -15.58 -15.38
N GLU A 110 1.02 -14.78 -15.39
CA GLU A 110 1.73 -14.36 -16.59
C GLU A 110 2.25 -15.57 -17.39
N ARG A 111 2.92 -16.51 -16.72
CA ARG A 111 3.40 -17.75 -17.36
C ARG A 111 2.26 -18.63 -17.88
N GLU A 112 1.17 -18.75 -17.12
CA GLU A 112 0.00 -19.52 -17.55
C GLU A 112 -0.69 -18.85 -18.74
N ALA A 113 -0.75 -17.53 -18.80
CA ALA A 113 -1.30 -16.77 -19.91
C ALA A 113 -0.48 -16.87 -21.20
N GLU A 114 0.81 -17.21 -21.10
CA GLU A 114 1.65 -17.53 -22.25
C GLU A 114 1.31 -18.88 -22.88
N MET A 115 0.62 -19.78 -22.15
CA MET A 115 0.21 -21.07 -22.69
C MET A 115 -0.79 -20.84 -23.84
N PRO A 116 -0.56 -21.44 -25.04
CA PRO A 116 -1.40 -21.21 -26.22
C PRO A 116 -2.90 -21.42 -25.96
N LEU A 117 -3.24 -22.47 -25.20
CA LEU A 117 -4.61 -22.77 -24.83
C LEU A 117 -5.25 -21.67 -23.96
N VAL A 118 -4.56 -21.25 -22.89
CA VAL A 118 -5.07 -20.23 -21.95
C VAL A 118 -5.25 -18.91 -22.69
N ARG A 119 -4.26 -18.49 -23.49
CA ARG A 119 -4.35 -17.28 -24.32
C ARG A 119 -5.57 -17.30 -25.24
N ALA A 120 -5.80 -18.40 -25.94
CA ALA A 120 -6.94 -18.53 -26.85
C ALA A 120 -8.28 -18.52 -26.11
N LEU A 121 -8.35 -19.11 -24.91
CA LEU A 121 -9.56 -19.08 -24.07
C LEU A 121 -9.85 -17.66 -23.56
N LEU A 122 -8.82 -16.92 -23.11
CA LEU A 122 -8.97 -15.51 -22.72
C LEU A 122 -9.38 -14.62 -23.89
N GLU A 123 -8.81 -14.83 -25.09
CA GLU A 123 -9.21 -14.12 -26.32
C GLU A 123 -10.65 -14.46 -26.74
N ALA A 124 -11.08 -15.71 -26.55
CA ALA A 124 -12.46 -16.12 -26.79
C ALA A 124 -13.42 -15.45 -25.80
N CYS A 125 -13.01 -15.26 -24.53
CA CYS A 125 -13.76 -14.46 -23.56
C CYS A 125 -13.81 -12.98 -23.98
N ARG A 126 -12.69 -12.39 -24.39
CA ARG A 126 -12.63 -10.98 -24.84
C ARG A 126 -13.55 -10.70 -26.03
N SER A 127 -13.57 -11.62 -27.00
CA SER A 127 -14.39 -11.47 -28.21
C SER A 127 -15.87 -11.86 -28.04
N GLU A 128 -16.30 -12.17 -26.81
CA GLU A 128 -17.63 -12.70 -26.47
C GLU A 128 -18.06 -13.95 -27.25
N LYS A 129 -17.14 -14.58 -27.98
CA LYS A 129 -17.43 -15.77 -28.77
C LYS A 129 -17.82 -16.92 -27.85
N THR A 130 -18.66 -17.81 -28.36
CA THR A 130 -18.93 -19.09 -27.71
C THR A 130 -17.61 -19.83 -27.53
N LEU A 131 -17.32 -20.25 -26.31
CA LEU A 131 -16.12 -21.03 -26.06
C LEU A 131 -16.17 -22.32 -26.90
N PRO A 132 -15.07 -22.67 -27.58
CA PRO A 132 -15.03 -23.82 -28.48
C PRO A 132 -15.18 -25.17 -27.75
N ALA A 133 -15.17 -25.18 -26.41
CA ALA A 133 -15.35 -26.36 -25.58
C ALA A 133 -16.12 -26.07 -24.30
N GLU A 134 -16.56 -27.16 -23.68
CA GLU A 134 -16.99 -27.18 -22.29
C GLU A 134 -15.79 -26.88 -21.38
N VAL A 135 -15.81 -25.69 -20.76
CA VAL A 135 -14.86 -25.30 -19.73
C VAL A 135 -15.50 -25.63 -18.37
N THR A 136 -14.85 -26.47 -17.58
CA THR A 136 -15.32 -26.81 -16.23
C THR A 136 -15.41 -25.57 -15.34
N ALA A 137 -16.25 -25.61 -14.29
CA ALA A 137 -16.38 -24.51 -13.35
C ALA A 137 -15.04 -24.16 -12.68
N GLU A 138 -14.22 -25.16 -12.34
CA GLU A 138 -12.88 -24.95 -11.79
C GLU A 138 -11.92 -24.30 -12.78
N ALA A 139 -11.97 -24.71 -14.05
CA ALA A 139 -11.15 -24.09 -15.09
C ALA A 139 -11.55 -22.63 -15.34
N MET A 140 -12.86 -22.35 -15.36
CA MET A 140 -13.38 -20.99 -15.51
C MET A 140 -12.98 -20.10 -14.32
N ALA A 141 -13.02 -20.62 -13.09
CA ALA A 141 -12.57 -19.91 -11.89
C ALA A 141 -11.09 -19.53 -11.97
N ARG A 142 -10.24 -20.39 -12.52
CA ARG A 142 -8.81 -20.09 -12.71
C ARG A 142 -8.57 -19.14 -13.90
N LEU A 143 -9.32 -19.26 -15.01
CA LEU A 143 -9.25 -18.26 -16.08
C LEU A 143 -9.64 -16.86 -15.58
N LEU A 144 -10.65 -16.79 -14.70
CA LEU A 144 -11.01 -15.55 -14.01
C LEU A 144 -9.87 -15.04 -13.13
N ASP A 145 -9.26 -15.89 -12.30
CA ASP A 145 -8.10 -15.53 -11.46
C ASP A 145 -6.93 -14.99 -12.30
N ILE A 146 -6.59 -15.67 -13.41
CA ILE A 146 -5.54 -15.25 -14.34
C ILE A 146 -5.90 -13.88 -14.94
N ALA A 147 -7.11 -13.70 -15.47
CA ALA A 147 -7.53 -12.42 -16.06
C ALA A 147 -7.42 -11.25 -15.07
N ILE A 148 -7.83 -11.47 -13.81
CA ILE A 148 -7.71 -10.46 -12.75
C ILE A 148 -6.24 -10.16 -12.45
N LEU A 149 -5.38 -11.17 -12.30
CA LEU A 149 -3.95 -10.99 -12.01
C LEU A 149 -3.19 -10.31 -13.15
N LEU A 150 -3.62 -10.52 -14.39
CA LEU A 150 -3.13 -9.82 -15.57
C LEU A 150 -3.66 -8.39 -15.71
N ARG A 151 -4.53 -7.95 -14.79
CA ARG A 151 -5.14 -6.61 -14.77
C ARG A 151 -6.08 -6.37 -15.96
N ASP A 152 -6.62 -7.44 -16.53
CA ASP A 152 -7.43 -7.35 -17.74
C ASP A 152 -8.92 -7.36 -17.40
N THR A 153 -9.53 -6.18 -17.42
CA THR A 153 -10.92 -5.97 -16.96
C THR A 153 -11.96 -6.64 -17.86
N GLU A 154 -11.76 -6.66 -19.19
CA GLU A 154 -12.76 -7.20 -20.13
C GLU A 154 -12.87 -8.74 -20.04
N PRO A 155 -11.77 -9.52 -20.13
CA PRO A 155 -11.85 -10.97 -19.94
C PRO A 155 -12.23 -11.32 -18.51
N ALA A 156 -11.83 -10.55 -17.50
CA ALA A 156 -12.24 -10.80 -16.13
C ALA A 156 -13.77 -10.68 -15.97
N ALA A 157 -14.39 -9.62 -16.49
CA ALA A 157 -15.84 -9.46 -16.49
C ALA A 157 -16.56 -10.57 -17.28
N CYS A 158 -16.06 -10.92 -18.48
CA CYS A 158 -16.62 -12.02 -19.26
C CYS A 158 -16.50 -13.36 -18.54
N CYS A 159 -15.32 -13.70 -18.02
CA CYS A 159 -15.10 -14.93 -17.24
C CYS A 159 -16.03 -14.97 -16.02
N ALA A 160 -16.19 -13.87 -15.29
CA ALA A 160 -17.08 -13.79 -14.14
C ALA A 160 -18.55 -14.07 -14.50
N SER A 161 -19.04 -13.53 -15.62
CA SER A 161 -20.42 -13.80 -16.09
C SER A 161 -20.68 -15.28 -16.41
N ARG A 162 -19.62 -16.03 -16.72
CA ARG A 162 -19.64 -17.46 -17.05
C ARG A 162 -19.24 -18.34 -15.84
N CYS A 163 -18.80 -17.73 -14.76
CA CYS A 163 -18.27 -18.43 -13.61
C CYS A 163 -19.37 -18.74 -12.60
N THR A 164 -19.51 -20.02 -12.23
CA THR A 164 -20.44 -20.43 -11.16
C THR A 164 -19.78 -20.46 -9.79
N ARG A 165 -18.44 -20.38 -9.73
CA ARG A 165 -17.64 -20.46 -8.50
C ARG A 165 -16.45 -19.50 -8.57
N PHE A 166 -16.40 -18.51 -7.68
CA PHE A 166 -15.29 -17.55 -7.65
C PHE A 166 -13.99 -18.18 -7.14
N PRO A 167 -12.82 -17.70 -7.60
CA PRO A 167 -11.52 -18.14 -7.09
C PRO A 167 -11.32 -17.69 -5.63
N LEU A 168 -10.98 -18.64 -4.75
CA LEU A 168 -10.65 -18.38 -3.34
C LEU A 168 -9.14 -18.21 -3.18
N ARG A 169 -8.65 -17.02 -3.48
CA ARG A 169 -7.23 -16.68 -3.38
C ARG A 169 -6.96 -15.48 -2.49
N TRP A 170 -7.72 -14.43 -2.75
CA TRP A 170 -7.42 -13.07 -2.33
C TRP A 170 -7.34 -12.95 -0.81
N LYS A 171 -6.27 -12.33 -0.31
CA LYS A 171 -6.11 -11.96 1.10
C LYS A 171 -6.16 -10.44 1.22
N PHE A 172 -6.61 -9.94 2.37
CA PHE A 172 -6.64 -8.49 2.61
C PHE A 172 -5.24 -7.86 2.47
N VAL A 173 -4.21 -8.55 2.98
CA VAL A 173 -2.81 -8.12 2.94
C VAL A 173 -2.20 -8.06 1.54
N ASP A 174 -2.83 -8.68 0.54
CA ASP A 174 -2.35 -8.63 -0.84
C ASP A 174 -2.60 -7.25 -1.48
N PHE A 175 -3.65 -6.56 -1.03
CA PHE A 175 -4.07 -5.27 -1.58
C PHE A 175 -3.81 -4.11 -0.65
N VAL A 176 -3.64 -4.35 0.65
CA VAL A 176 -3.60 -3.27 1.64
C VAL A 176 -2.31 -3.32 2.43
N VAL A 177 -1.52 -2.27 2.29
CA VAL A 177 -0.36 -2.01 3.14
C VAL A 177 -0.69 -0.86 4.09
N ARG A 178 -0.37 -1.08 5.37
CA ARG A 178 -0.58 -0.07 6.42
C ARG A 178 0.69 0.76 6.54
N CYS A 179 0.59 2.05 6.24
CA CYS A 179 1.71 2.99 6.31
C CYS A 179 1.43 4.02 7.41
N GLY A 180 1.83 3.70 8.65
CA GLY A 180 1.57 4.56 9.81
C GLY A 180 0.07 4.79 10.05
N TRP A 181 -0.41 5.98 9.66
CA TRP A 181 -1.81 6.43 9.77
C TRP A 181 -2.64 6.14 8.51
N GLY A 182 -1.96 5.98 7.38
CA GLY A 182 -2.56 5.78 6.08
C GLY A 182 -2.87 4.33 5.76
N ILE A 183 -3.70 4.18 4.74
CA ILE A 183 -3.95 2.92 4.04
C ILE A 183 -3.44 3.15 2.62
N ASP A 184 -2.42 2.39 2.25
CA ASP A 184 -1.94 2.32 0.89
C ASP A 184 -2.56 1.09 0.21
N ILE A 185 -3.16 1.32 -0.96
CA ILE A 185 -3.76 0.25 -1.74
C ILE A 185 -2.77 -0.15 -2.83
N GLN A 186 -2.19 -1.34 -2.68
CA GLN A 186 -1.27 -1.90 -3.66
C GLN A 186 -2.03 -2.64 -4.76
N GLU A 187 -1.34 -2.82 -5.90
CA GLU A 187 -1.87 -3.55 -7.05
C GLU A 187 -3.26 -3.04 -7.49
N THR A 188 -3.42 -1.71 -7.54
CA THR A 188 -4.67 -1.02 -7.86
C THR A 188 -5.34 -1.51 -9.14
N GLU A 189 -4.56 -1.84 -10.17
CA GLU A 189 -5.06 -2.40 -11.43
C GLU A 189 -5.63 -3.83 -11.27
N ILE A 190 -5.04 -4.65 -10.40
CA ILE A 190 -5.58 -5.99 -10.08
C ILE A 190 -6.89 -5.83 -9.31
N LEU A 191 -6.94 -4.89 -8.37
CA LEU A 191 -8.15 -4.56 -7.62
C LEU A 191 -9.28 -4.09 -8.55
N LYS A 192 -9.00 -3.21 -9.51
CA LYS A 192 -9.97 -2.76 -10.53
C LYS A 192 -10.52 -3.92 -11.34
N ALA A 193 -9.64 -4.81 -11.82
CA ALA A 193 -10.05 -6.00 -12.56
C ALA A 193 -10.92 -6.94 -11.71
N ALA A 194 -10.58 -7.14 -10.43
CA ALA A 194 -11.39 -7.93 -9.51
C ALA A 194 -12.78 -7.32 -9.27
N LEU A 195 -12.84 -6.00 -9.08
CA LEU A 195 -14.11 -5.28 -8.89
C LEU A 195 -14.97 -5.28 -10.16
N ALA A 196 -14.37 -5.09 -11.33
CA ALA A 196 -15.04 -5.19 -12.62
C ALA A 196 -15.62 -6.60 -12.88
N ALA A 197 -14.92 -7.63 -12.40
CA ALA A 197 -15.40 -9.01 -12.37
C ALA A 197 -16.50 -9.29 -11.32
N GLY A 198 -16.93 -8.29 -10.55
CA GLY A 198 -17.94 -8.46 -9.51
C GLY A 198 -17.47 -9.36 -8.36
N VAL A 199 -16.16 -9.53 -8.17
CA VAL A 199 -15.62 -10.29 -7.05
C VAL A 199 -16.03 -9.59 -5.76
N GLY A 200 -16.79 -10.29 -4.92
CA GLY A 200 -17.27 -9.76 -3.65
C GLY A 200 -16.14 -9.62 -2.63
N LEU A 201 -15.47 -8.48 -2.60
CA LEU A 201 -14.33 -8.24 -1.69
C LEU A 201 -14.72 -7.94 -0.23
N LYS A 202 -16.02 -7.98 0.10
CA LYS A 202 -16.56 -7.72 1.45
C LYS A 202 -16.05 -8.70 2.53
N HIS A 203 -15.63 -9.89 2.09
CA HIS A 203 -15.07 -10.95 2.93
C HIS A 203 -13.58 -10.71 3.24
N LEU A 204 -12.89 -9.93 2.42
CA LEU A 204 -11.49 -9.58 2.68
C LEU A 204 -11.46 -8.56 3.80
N ARG A 205 -11.22 -9.09 5.00
CA ARG A 205 -11.13 -8.31 6.23
C ARG A 205 -9.79 -8.52 6.87
N ASP A 206 -9.34 -7.45 7.48
CA ASP A 206 -8.18 -7.46 8.34
C ASP A 206 -8.60 -7.88 9.74
N ASP A 207 -8.12 -9.03 10.22
CA ASP A 207 -8.47 -9.52 11.55
C ASP A 207 -8.09 -8.53 12.67
N CYS A 208 -7.04 -7.73 12.45
CA CYS A 208 -6.55 -6.78 13.45
C CYS A 208 -7.37 -5.48 13.50
N THR A 209 -7.87 -4.99 12.36
CA THR A 209 -8.59 -3.68 12.30
C THR A 209 -10.07 -3.80 12.01
N GLN A 210 -10.54 -5.00 11.67
CA GLN A 210 -11.91 -5.26 11.22
C GLN A 210 -12.31 -4.34 10.06
N LEU A 211 -11.32 -3.95 9.25
CA LEU A 211 -11.53 -3.14 8.07
C LEU A 211 -11.74 -4.08 6.89
N SER A 212 -12.84 -3.90 6.18
CA SER A 212 -13.05 -4.57 4.90
C SER A 212 -12.29 -3.85 3.79
N LEU A 213 -11.92 -4.57 2.73
CA LEU A 213 -11.22 -3.97 1.59
C LEU A 213 -11.99 -2.78 0.95
N PRO A 214 -13.33 -2.85 0.76
CA PRO A 214 -14.09 -1.67 0.32
C PRO A 214 -13.98 -0.46 1.27
N GLU A 215 -13.98 -0.67 2.59
CA GLU A 215 -13.72 0.42 3.55
C GLU A 215 -12.29 0.95 3.42
N ALA A 216 -11.31 0.06 3.18
CA ALA A 216 -9.92 0.44 2.99
C ALA A 216 -9.72 1.33 1.76
N VAL A 217 -10.39 1.04 0.65
CA VAL A 217 -10.38 1.87 -0.57
C VAL A 217 -11.02 3.24 -0.34
N VAL A 218 -12.11 3.31 0.43
CA VAL A 218 -12.75 4.59 0.76
C VAL A 218 -11.86 5.46 1.66
N LEU A 219 -11.12 4.81 2.56
CA LEU A 219 -10.26 5.46 3.55
C LEU A 219 -8.80 5.61 3.09
N SER A 220 -8.46 5.15 1.88
CA SER A 220 -7.11 5.26 1.33
C SER A 220 -6.74 6.70 0.99
N GLU A 221 -5.45 6.94 0.86
CA GLU A 221 -4.95 8.25 0.47
C GLU A 221 -5.32 8.57 -0.99
N ASP A 222 -5.32 7.54 -1.84
CA ASP A 222 -5.61 7.61 -3.27
C ASP A 222 -7.09 7.93 -3.58
N ALA A 223 -7.37 9.21 -3.81
CA ALA A 223 -8.69 9.71 -4.20
C ALA A 223 -9.11 9.25 -5.60
N GLU A 224 -8.14 9.14 -6.52
CA GLU A 224 -8.39 8.76 -7.92
C GLU A 224 -8.87 7.32 -8.00
N LEU A 225 -8.22 6.42 -7.25
CA LEU A 225 -8.66 5.03 -7.13
C LEU A 225 -10.12 4.95 -6.69
N TRP A 226 -10.49 5.65 -5.60
CA TRP A 226 -11.89 5.69 -5.15
C TRP A 226 -12.82 6.17 -6.27
N HIS A 227 -12.47 7.26 -6.96
CA HIS A 227 -13.29 7.78 -8.06
C HIS A 227 -13.47 6.77 -9.20
N GLN A 228 -12.43 6.00 -9.51
CA GLN A 228 -12.45 5.00 -10.57
C GLN A 228 -13.26 3.76 -10.19
N VAL A 229 -13.30 3.37 -8.91
CA VAL A 229 -13.95 2.12 -8.48
C VAL A 229 -15.25 2.30 -7.70
N ARG A 230 -15.66 3.52 -7.33
CA ARG A 230 -16.86 3.77 -6.51
C ARG A 230 -18.15 3.14 -7.06
N ASP A 231 -18.29 3.09 -8.39
CA ASP A 231 -19.48 2.57 -9.06
C ASP A 231 -19.45 1.03 -9.14
N LEU A 232 -18.28 0.43 -8.98
CA LEU A 232 -18.06 -1.02 -8.90
C LEU A 232 -18.16 -1.54 -7.46
N LEU A 233 -17.91 -0.68 -6.47
CA LEU A 233 -18.04 -1.02 -5.07
C LEU A 233 -19.52 -1.14 -4.69
N GLN A 234 -19.90 -2.29 -4.13
CA GLN A 234 -21.21 -2.47 -3.54
C GLN A 234 -21.32 -1.64 -2.26
N LEU A 235 -21.70 -0.37 -2.41
CA LEU A 235 -22.03 0.51 -1.30
C LEU A 235 -23.33 0.01 -0.67
N GLY A 236 -23.23 -0.56 0.52
CA GLY A 236 -24.37 -1.09 1.28
C GLY A 236 -24.35 -0.57 2.71
N PRO A 237 -25.36 -0.89 3.54
CA PRO A 237 -25.32 -0.50 4.95
C PRO A 237 -24.11 -1.15 5.60
N TRP A 238 -23.10 -0.33 5.86
CA TRP A 238 -21.85 -0.78 6.45
C TRP A 238 -22.11 -1.21 7.89
N PRO A 239 -21.49 -2.32 8.34
CA PRO A 239 -21.65 -2.75 9.72
C PRO A 239 -21.21 -1.62 10.64
N THR A 240 -22.04 -1.32 11.64
CA THR A 240 -21.66 -0.41 12.72
C THR A 240 -20.38 -0.93 13.36
N ALA A 241 -19.36 -0.07 13.43
CA ALA A 241 -18.12 -0.46 14.05
C ALA A 241 -18.34 -0.73 15.55
N ALA A 242 -17.60 -1.69 16.12
CA ALA A 242 -17.65 -1.95 17.55
C ALA A 242 -17.32 -0.66 18.35
N PRO A 243 -17.92 -0.42 19.53
CA PRO A 243 -17.71 0.82 20.30
C PRO A 243 -16.23 1.15 20.58
N ARG A 244 -15.37 0.14 20.64
CA ARG A 244 -13.93 0.24 20.89
C ARG A 244 -13.09 0.06 19.62
N ASN A 245 -13.54 0.60 18.49
CA ASN A 245 -12.75 0.60 17.25
C ASN A 245 -11.69 1.71 17.24
N ASN A 246 -10.75 1.60 16.30
CA ASN A 246 -9.73 2.61 16.04
C ASN A 246 -9.77 3.06 14.56
N LYS A 247 -10.96 3.12 13.96
CA LYS A 247 -11.13 3.42 12.52
C LYS A 247 -10.95 4.91 12.21
N ALA A 248 -11.12 5.79 13.18
CA ALA A 248 -10.94 7.23 12.97
C ALA A 248 -9.49 7.60 12.58
N LYS A 249 -8.50 6.77 12.96
CA LYS A 249 -7.09 6.98 12.62
C LYS A 249 -6.84 7.10 11.12
N TYR A 250 -7.63 6.39 10.30
CA TYR A 250 -7.47 6.36 8.85
C TYR A 250 -7.99 7.63 8.15
N LEU A 251 -8.74 8.45 8.89
CA LEU A 251 -9.18 9.77 8.45
C LEU A 251 -8.19 10.87 8.87
N LEU A 252 -7.11 10.51 9.57
CA LEU A 252 -6.05 11.44 9.92
C LEU A 252 -5.04 11.53 8.77
N THR A 253 -4.48 12.72 8.58
CA THR A 253 -3.36 13.00 7.70
C THR A 253 -2.37 13.89 8.44
N GLU A 254 -1.10 13.80 8.06
CA GLU A 254 -0.08 14.74 8.50
C GLU A 254 -0.19 16.02 7.66
N ALA A 255 -0.24 17.17 8.33
CA ALA A 255 -0.20 18.49 7.71
C ALA A 255 1.26 18.87 7.39
N ALA A 256 1.46 19.94 6.62
CA ALA A 256 2.78 20.35 6.15
C ALA A 256 3.76 20.75 7.28
N ASP A 257 3.24 21.07 8.46
CA ASP A 257 3.97 21.37 9.69
C ASP A 257 4.27 20.14 10.55
N GLY A 258 3.85 18.94 10.11
CA GLY A 258 3.92 17.70 10.89
C GLY A 258 2.70 17.48 11.78
N ASP A 259 1.71 18.40 11.76
CA ASP A 259 0.54 18.30 12.61
C ASP A 259 -0.48 17.27 12.13
N LEU A 260 -0.92 16.38 13.01
CA LEU A 260 -2.01 15.47 12.68
C LEU A 260 -3.33 16.25 12.61
N CYS A 261 -4.05 16.08 11.52
CA CYS A 261 -5.36 16.69 11.31
C CYS A 261 -6.30 15.73 10.60
N LEU A 262 -7.62 15.96 10.65
CA LEU A 262 -8.56 15.18 9.84
C LEU A 262 -8.47 15.60 8.37
N SER A 263 -8.36 14.63 7.47
CA SER A 263 -8.53 14.88 6.03
C SER A 263 -10.00 15.13 5.72
N PHE A 264 -10.34 16.39 5.43
CA PHE A 264 -11.69 16.79 5.03
C PHE A 264 -12.17 16.00 3.80
N GLU A 265 -11.27 15.77 2.85
CA GLU A 265 -11.56 15.04 1.62
C GLU A 265 -11.90 13.58 1.89
N ARG A 266 -11.10 12.86 2.70
CA ARG A 266 -11.41 11.47 3.08
C ARG A 266 -12.70 11.38 3.88
N LEU A 267 -12.96 12.35 4.77
CA LEU A 267 -14.21 12.41 5.52
C LEU A 267 -15.42 12.57 4.60
N LEU A 268 -15.30 13.40 3.56
CA LEU A 268 -16.33 13.60 2.55
C LEU A 268 -16.53 12.36 1.66
N ARG A 269 -15.43 11.71 1.23
CA ARG A 269 -15.48 10.42 0.50
C ARG A 269 -16.19 9.35 1.33
N ALA A 270 -15.79 9.20 2.60
CA ALA A 270 -16.42 8.27 3.53
C ALA A 270 -17.91 8.52 3.73
N LYS A 271 -18.32 9.79 3.85
CA LYS A 271 -19.73 10.19 3.91
C LYS A 271 -20.47 9.78 2.63
N ARG A 272 -19.91 10.07 1.46
CA ARG A 272 -20.52 9.75 0.15
C ARG A 272 -20.63 8.24 -0.07
N ALA A 273 -19.65 7.47 0.42
CA ALA A 273 -19.69 6.02 0.41
C ALA A 273 -20.72 5.42 1.39
N GLY A 274 -21.35 6.25 2.23
CA GLY A 274 -22.34 5.82 3.21
C GLY A 274 -21.75 5.17 4.47
N LEU A 275 -20.45 5.34 4.74
CA LEU A 275 -19.83 4.79 5.96
C LEU A 275 -20.52 5.35 7.22
N THR A 276 -20.71 4.48 8.22
CA THR A 276 -21.35 4.82 9.50
C THR A 276 -20.39 5.59 10.42
N LEU A 277 -19.99 6.78 9.97
CA LEU A 277 -18.96 7.62 10.59
C LEU A 277 -19.25 7.99 12.04
N GLY A 278 -20.52 8.01 12.45
CA GLY A 278 -20.92 8.22 13.85
C GLY A 278 -20.40 7.14 14.81
N THR A 279 -19.99 5.97 14.31
CA THR A 279 -19.37 4.89 15.09
C THR A 279 -17.84 4.96 15.11
N PHE A 280 -17.20 5.77 14.27
CA PHE A 280 -15.74 5.80 14.18
C PHE A 280 -15.15 6.42 15.44
N ARG A 281 -14.18 5.73 16.04
CA ARG A 281 -13.48 6.19 17.23
C ARG A 281 -11.97 6.14 17.00
N GLN A 282 -11.27 7.02 17.70
CA GLN A 282 -9.81 7.02 17.83
C GLN A 282 -9.48 6.69 19.28
N ARG A 283 -8.66 5.64 19.49
CA ARG A 283 -8.07 5.41 20.79
C ARG A 283 -6.92 6.40 20.97
N SER A 284 -6.98 7.19 22.03
CA SER A 284 -5.94 8.13 22.40
C SER A 284 -5.50 7.88 23.84
N VAL A 285 -4.22 8.15 24.11
CA VAL A 285 -3.68 8.13 25.46
C VAL A 285 -3.58 9.55 25.98
N MET A 286 -4.18 9.79 27.14
CA MET A 286 -4.01 11.02 27.88
C MET A 286 -2.80 10.93 28.80
N GLY A 287 -1.87 11.87 28.68
CA GLY A 287 -0.76 12.04 29.61
C GLY A 287 -0.77 13.43 30.25
N CYS A 288 -0.50 13.49 31.55
CA CYS A 288 -0.17 14.76 32.22
C CYS A 288 1.31 15.04 32.04
N THR A 289 1.67 16.13 31.35
CA THR A 289 3.09 16.51 31.17
C THR A 289 3.77 16.92 32.47
N ALA A 290 3.00 17.29 33.50
CA ALA A 290 3.52 17.72 34.80
C ALA A 290 3.76 16.55 35.76
N CYS A 291 3.24 15.34 35.47
CA CYS A 291 3.47 14.17 36.30
C CYS A 291 4.80 13.50 35.89
N PRO A 292 5.79 13.38 36.78
CA PRO A 292 7.03 12.67 36.50
C PRO A 292 6.77 11.16 36.49
N GLY A 293 6.46 10.61 35.32
CA GLY A 293 6.33 9.18 35.09
C GLY A 293 5.15 8.83 34.18
N PRO A 294 5.13 7.60 33.62
CA PRO A 294 3.95 7.06 32.98
C PRO A 294 2.91 6.80 34.09
N GLY A 295 2.19 7.86 34.48
CA GLY A 295 0.98 7.70 35.28
C GLY A 295 0.02 6.73 34.58
N PRO A 296 -1.01 6.22 35.28
CA PRO A 296 -2.00 5.35 34.66
C PRO A 296 -2.52 6.01 33.39
N ALA A 297 -2.17 5.44 32.24
CA ALA A 297 -2.54 5.97 30.94
C ALA A 297 -4.06 5.82 30.78
N THR A 298 -4.79 6.92 30.95
CA THR A 298 -6.23 6.93 30.70
C THR A 298 -6.44 6.84 29.19
N HIS A 299 -6.91 5.69 28.74
CA HIS A 299 -7.33 5.51 27.35
C HIS A 299 -8.69 6.15 27.15
N MET A 300 -8.77 7.09 26.22
CA MET A 300 -10.03 7.68 25.78
C MET A 300 -10.35 7.25 24.35
N TYR A 301 -11.64 7.28 24.01
CA TYR A 301 -12.12 7.04 22.65
C TYR A 301 -12.76 8.31 22.13
N LEU A 302 -12.03 9.05 21.29
CA LEU A 302 -12.50 10.29 20.69
C LEU A 302 -13.34 9.97 19.45
N SER A 303 -14.47 10.65 19.30
CA SER A 303 -15.23 10.65 18.04
C SER A 303 -14.56 11.54 16.99
N LEU A 304 -15.02 11.44 15.73
CA LEU A 304 -14.57 12.34 14.67
C LEU A 304 -14.92 13.81 14.95
N LEU A 305 -16.00 14.07 15.69
CA LEU A 305 -16.35 15.42 16.11
C LEU A 305 -15.37 15.95 17.16
N ASP A 306 -15.00 15.11 18.13
CA ASP A 306 -14.02 15.45 19.15
C ASP A 306 -12.67 15.80 18.52
N LEU A 307 -12.22 14.98 17.57
CA LEU A 307 -10.98 15.21 16.82
C LEU A 307 -11.05 16.52 16.01
N ALA A 308 -12.16 16.80 15.32
CA ALA A 308 -12.30 18.03 14.55
C ALA A 308 -12.26 19.29 15.43
N ILE A 309 -12.88 19.24 16.61
CA ILE A 309 -12.84 20.33 17.59
C ILE A 309 -11.43 20.47 18.17
N LEU A 310 -10.81 19.36 18.55
CA LEU A 310 -9.46 19.30 19.08
C LEU A 310 -8.44 19.93 18.11
N PHE A 311 -8.49 19.55 16.84
CA PHE A 311 -7.63 20.07 15.76
C PHE A 311 -8.08 21.43 15.21
N ARG A 312 -9.15 22.03 15.76
CA ARG A 312 -9.65 23.37 15.37
C ARG A 312 -10.12 23.43 13.90
N GLN A 313 -10.51 22.30 13.32
CA GLN A 313 -10.91 22.18 11.92
C GLN A 313 -12.40 22.44 11.76
N ARG A 314 -12.75 23.70 11.47
CA ARG A 314 -14.13 24.17 11.33
C ARG A 314 -14.93 23.38 10.28
N ASP A 315 -14.35 23.12 9.12
CA ASP A 315 -15.05 22.45 8.02
C ASP A 315 -15.30 20.97 8.33
N CYS A 316 -14.31 20.28 8.92
CA CYS A 316 -14.48 18.91 9.40
C CYS A 316 -15.53 18.84 10.52
N ALA A 317 -15.53 19.81 11.45
CA ALA A 317 -16.49 19.86 12.55
C ALA A 317 -17.92 20.09 12.04
N ALA A 318 -18.10 21.01 11.09
CA ALA A 318 -19.36 21.23 10.39
C ALA A 318 -19.83 19.96 9.66
N LEU A 319 -18.93 19.28 8.93
CA LEU A 319 -19.24 18.05 8.25
C LEU A 319 -19.68 16.96 9.24
N CYS A 320 -18.95 16.75 10.34
CA CYS A 320 -19.30 15.83 11.43
C CYS A 320 -20.68 16.14 12.04
N GLY A 321 -20.96 17.42 12.32
CA GLY A 321 -22.27 17.85 12.83
C GLY A 321 -23.42 17.48 11.90
N SER A 322 -23.20 17.59 10.57
CA SER A 322 -24.21 17.20 9.57
C SER A 322 -24.47 15.69 9.49
N MET A 323 -23.51 14.85 9.90
CA MET A 323 -23.51 13.40 9.74
C MET A 323 -24.06 12.61 10.93
N ASP A 324 -24.61 13.29 11.94
CA ASP A 324 -25.01 12.64 13.21
C ASP A 324 -23.85 11.94 13.94
N VAL A 325 -22.64 12.49 13.82
CA VAL A 325 -21.54 12.02 14.67
C VAL A 325 -21.87 12.40 16.11
N CYS A 326 -22.11 11.40 16.96
CA CYS A 326 -22.44 11.60 18.36
C CYS A 326 -21.31 12.32 19.08
N SER A 327 -21.65 13.35 19.85
CA SER A 327 -20.76 13.90 20.87
C SER A 327 -20.42 12.81 21.89
N THR A 328 -19.18 12.76 22.33
CA THR A 328 -18.80 11.93 23.48
C THR A 328 -18.87 12.76 24.77
N GLU A 329 -18.58 12.13 25.90
CA GLU A 329 -18.39 12.82 27.18
C GLU A 329 -17.25 13.86 27.14
N TRP A 330 -16.34 13.75 26.17
CA TRP A 330 -15.19 14.65 26.00
C TRP A 330 -15.52 15.90 25.18
N THR A 331 -16.57 15.88 24.34
CA THR A 331 -16.93 17.01 23.48
C THR A 331 -17.12 18.32 24.25
N PRO A 332 -17.82 18.35 25.41
CA PRO A 332 -17.97 19.58 26.20
C PRO A 332 -16.63 20.11 26.72
N GLY A 333 -15.81 19.26 27.33
CA GLY A 333 -14.50 19.65 27.86
C GLY A 333 -13.56 20.17 26.77
N LEU A 334 -13.57 19.54 25.59
CA LEU A 334 -12.77 19.98 24.44
C LEU A 334 -13.21 21.33 23.88
N SER A 335 -14.50 21.65 24.00
CA SER A 335 -15.13 22.86 23.47
C SER A 335 -15.06 24.05 24.44
N LEU A 336 -15.08 23.80 25.75
CA LEU A 336 -15.40 24.82 26.75
C LEU A 336 -14.35 25.02 27.85
N GLU A 337 -13.57 24.02 28.21
CA GLU A 337 -12.69 24.10 29.39
C GLU A 337 -11.29 24.61 29.05
N ASP A 338 -10.93 25.75 29.65
CA ASP A 338 -9.63 26.40 29.42
C ASP A 338 -8.47 25.62 30.05
N SER A 339 -8.80 24.73 31.00
CA SER A 339 -7.90 23.90 31.76
C SER A 339 -8.60 22.59 32.15
N TRP A 340 -7.90 21.47 32.01
CA TRP A 340 -8.32 20.19 32.57
C TRP A 340 -7.44 19.91 33.79
N ALA A 341 -8.05 19.69 34.94
CA ALA A 341 -7.27 19.31 36.12
C ALA A 341 -6.82 17.85 35.95
N CYS A 342 -5.52 17.60 36.07
CA CYS A 342 -5.05 16.22 36.13
C CYS A 342 -5.54 15.59 37.44
N GLU A 343 -6.32 14.51 37.35
CA GLU A 343 -6.84 13.81 38.54
C GLU A 343 -5.74 13.30 39.47
N VAL A 344 -4.53 13.04 38.93
CA VAL A 344 -3.39 12.49 39.69
C VAL A 344 -2.67 13.56 40.49
N CYS A 345 -2.35 14.71 39.88
CA CYS A 345 -1.57 15.77 40.55
C CYS A 345 -2.39 16.99 40.97
N GLY A 346 -3.66 17.05 40.61
CA GLY A 346 -4.56 18.18 40.89
C GLY A 346 -4.18 19.48 40.18
N SER A 347 -3.14 19.49 39.35
CA SER A 347 -2.72 20.69 38.63
C SER A 347 -3.75 21.05 37.57
N SER A 348 -4.25 22.28 37.63
CA SER A 348 -5.07 22.90 36.59
C SER A 348 -4.25 23.38 35.39
N ASP A 349 -2.91 23.38 35.50
CA ASP A 349 -2.01 23.91 34.47
C ASP A 349 -1.40 22.81 33.59
N VAL A 350 -2.14 21.72 33.43
CA VAL A 350 -1.67 20.55 32.71
C VAL A 350 -1.90 20.75 31.22
N VAL A 351 -0.79 20.80 30.47
CA VAL A 351 -0.82 20.58 29.04
C VAL A 351 -1.13 19.10 28.86
N LEU A 352 -2.36 18.82 28.47
CA LEU A 352 -2.76 17.47 28.11
C LEU A 352 -1.93 17.03 26.91
N GLY A 353 -1.10 16.02 27.13
CA GLY A 353 -0.42 15.28 26.09
C GLY A 353 -1.40 14.29 25.49
N LEU A 354 -1.76 14.46 24.22
CA LEU A 354 -2.46 13.41 23.48
C LEU A 354 -1.44 12.63 22.69
N SER A 355 -1.18 11.40 23.11
CA SER A 355 -0.50 10.44 22.27
C SER A 355 -1.57 9.72 21.44
N LEU A 356 -1.54 9.98 20.13
CA LEU A 356 -2.38 9.26 19.17
C LEU A 356 -1.70 7.93 18.80
N SER A 357 -0.36 7.90 18.79
CA SER A 357 0.50 6.72 18.59
C SER A 357 1.73 6.80 19.49
N ASP A 358 2.47 5.70 19.56
CA ASP A 358 3.75 5.58 20.29
C ASP A 358 4.81 6.60 19.83
N ALA A 359 4.62 7.25 18.67
CA ALA A 359 5.60 8.15 18.06
C ALA A 359 5.25 9.65 18.12
N CYS A 360 3.98 10.04 18.38
CA CYS A 360 3.57 11.45 18.31
C CYS A 360 2.99 11.92 19.64
N PHE A 361 3.70 12.82 20.34
CA PHE A 361 3.24 13.46 21.56
C PHE A 361 2.74 14.87 21.26
N TRP A 362 1.42 15.05 21.22
CA TRP A 362 0.81 16.36 20.96
C TRP A 362 0.66 17.15 22.25
N ARG A 363 1.27 18.33 22.31
CA ARG A 363 0.92 19.33 23.32
C ARG A 363 -0.37 20.02 22.89
N ILE A 364 -1.48 19.70 23.53
CA ILE A 364 -2.70 20.50 23.39
C ILE A 364 -2.44 21.84 24.09
N ALA A 365 -2.00 22.86 23.33
CA ALA A 365 -1.88 24.20 23.88
C ALA A 365 -3.25 24.68 24.43
N ARG A 366 -3.20 25.56 25.46
CA ARG A 366 -4.37 26.19 26.11
C ARG A 366 -5.41 26.65 25.08
N LEU A 367 -6.68 26.64 25.48
CA LEU A 367 -7.87 26.84 24.62
C LEU A 367 -7.69 27.98 23.61
N ALA A 368 -7.27 27.63 22.39
CA ALA A 368 -7.23 28.58 21.30
C ALA A 368 -8.68 28.89 20.88
N PRO A 369 -9.01 30.16 20.57
CA PRO A 369 -10.30 30.58 19.99
C PRO A 369 -10.79 29.70 18.83
N GLY A 370 -9.87 29.02 18.13
CA GLY A 370 -10.16 28.04 17.08
C GLY A 370 -11.03 26.86 17.53
N ARG A 371 -10.86 26.32 18.75
CA ARG A 371 -11.67 25.17 19.23
C ARG A 371 -13.12 25.55 19.45
N LYS A 372 -13.36 26.68 20.15
CA LYS A 372 -14.71 27.24 20.36
C LYS A 372 -15.40 27.51 19.02
N ALA A 373 -14.67 28.04 18.05
CA ALA A 373 -15.21 28.28 16.72
C ALA A 373 -15.55 26.98 15.96
N ALA A 374 -14.71 25.94 16.02
CA ALA A 374 -14.99 24.64 15.43
C ALA A 374 -16.22 23.96 16.09
N ALA A 375 -16.32 24.01 17.41
CA ALA A 375 -17.50 23.51 18.14
C ALA A 375 -18.78 24.26 17.76
N GLY A 376 -18.70 25.60 17.65
CA GLY A 376 -19.82 26.42 17.19
C GLY A 376 -20.26 26.12 15.75
N GLU A 377 -19.32 25.81 14.84
CA GLU A 377 -19.63 25.37 13.48
C GLU A 377 -20.30 24.00 13.43
N ALA A 378 -19.78 23.03 14.19
CA ALA A 378 -20.40 21.70 14.32
C ALA A 378 -21.84 21.81 14.82
N LEU A 379 -22.07 22.63 15.86
CA LEU A 379 -23.40 22.87 16.39
C LEU A 379 -24.34 23.44 15.33
N ARG A 380 -23.91 24.50 14.63
CA ARG A 380 -24.71 25.12 13.58
C ARG A 380 -25.04 24.12 12.46
N ALA A 381 -24.07 23.31 12.03
CA ALA A 381 -24.31 22.30 11.02
C ALA A 381 -25.26 21.18 11.50
N ALA A 382 -25.12 20.74 12.75
CA ALA A 382 -26.02 19.76 13.35
C ALA A 382 -27.46 20.28 13.45
N LEU A 383 -27.65 21.52 13.89
CA LEU A 383 -28.95 22.18 13.92
C LEU A 383 -29.56 22.30 12.52
N ARG A 384 -28.77 22.67 11.51
CA ARG A 384 -29.23 22.73 10.10
C ARG A 384 -29.66 21.37 9.58
N ALA A 385 -28.85 20.33 9.79
CA ALA A 385 -29.16 18.97 9.33
C ALA A 385 -30.39 18.40 10.03
N SER A 386 -30.49 18.61 11.34
CA SER A 386 -31.64 18.15 12.12
C SER A 386 -32.92 18.91 11.73
N ARG A 387 -32.82 20.22 11.46
CA ARG A 387 -33.91 21.02 10.88
C ARG A 387 -34.37 20.46 9.51
N GLY A 388 -33.42 20.02 8.68
CA GLY A 388 -33.72 19.36 7.40
C GLY A 388 -34.53 18.08 7.59
N ARG A 389 -34.07 17.18 8.47
CA ARG A 389 -34.79 15.94 8.80
C ARG A 389 -36.16 16.19 9.42
N ALA A 390 -36.27 17.13 10.36
CA ALA A 390 -37.56 17.49 10.95
C ALA A 390 -38.54 18.04 9.91
N ARG A 391 -38.06 18.80 8.91
CA ARG A 391 -38.87 19.25 7.77
C ARG A 391 -39.33 18.08 6.91
N GLU A 392 -38.45 17.12 6.64
CA GLU A 392 -38.78 15.92 5.85
C GLU A 392 -39.80 15.02 6.58
N MET A 393 -39.61 14.81 7.89
CA MET A 393 -40.45 13.92 8.71
C MET A 393 -41.78 14.55 9.15
N ALA A 394 -41.78 15.83 9.54
CA ALA A 394 -42.93 16.48 10.18
C ALA A 394 -43.52 17.65 9.36
N GLY A 395 -43.00 17.91 8.15
CA GLY A 395 -43.49 18.94 7.23
C GLY A 395 -43.08 20.38 7.60
N LEU A 396 -43.49 21.33 6.76
CA LEU A 396 -43.14 22.76 6.88
C LEU A 396 -43.65 23.45 8.16
N GLY A 397 -44.68 22.90 8.82
CA GLY A 397 -45.28 23.47 10.02
C GLY A 397 -44.34 23.53 11.22
N VAL A 398 -43.54 22.48 11.44
CA VAL A 398 -42.54 22.42 12.51
C VAL A 398 -41.41 23.44 12.29
N LEU A 399 -41.02 23.64 11.02
CA LEU A 399 -40.01 24.62 10.63
C LEU A 399 -40.46 26.07 10.92
N GLN A 400 -41.70 26.40 10.56
CA GLN A 400 -42.26 27.74 10.82
C GLN A 400 -42.35 28.02 12.31
N ALA A 401 -42.71 27.01 13.10
CA ALA A 401 -42.74 27.11 14.54
C ALA A 401 -41.34 27.33 15.15
N LEU A 402 -40.32 26.55 14.76
CA LEU A 402 -38.94 26.77 15.20
C LEU A 402 -38.43 28.18 14.86
N ARG A 403 -38.80 28.72 13.69
CA ARG A 403 -38.47 30.10 13.29
C ARG A 403 -39.16 31.15 14.14
N TRP A 404 -40.41 30.92 14.53
CA TRP A 404 -41.13 31.83 15.42
C TRP A 404 -40.53 31.81 16.84
N TRP A 405 -39.94 30.68 17.26
CA TRP A 405 -39.29 30.51 18.56
C TRP A 405 -37.98 31.27 18.64
N ALA A 406 -37.15 31.14 17.61
CA ALA A 406 -35.93 31.93 17.47
C ALA A 406 -36.19 33.45 17.48
N ARG A 407 -37.41 33.89 17.17
CA ARG A 407 -37.83 35.31 17.19
C ARG A 407 -38.49 35.73 18.51
N GLY A 408 -38.48 34.89 19.55
CA GLY A 408 -39.00 35.23 20.88
C GLY A 408 -40.53 35.32 20.98
N LYS A 409 -41.29 34.70 20.05
CA LYS A 409 -42.75 34.67 20.13
C LYS A 409 -43.23 33.55 21.07
N LEU A 410 -44.38 33.71 21.72
CA LEU A 410 -44.96 32.71 22.63
C LEU A 410 -45.53 31.50 21.85
N PHE A 411 -45.44 30.30 22.43
CA PHE A 411 -45.73 29.01 21.78
C PHE A 411 -47.00 28.31 22.27
N SER A 412 -47.59 27.50 21.40
CA SER A 412 -48.50 26.41 21.79
C SER A 412 -47.71 25.28 22.46
N PRO A 413 -48.16 24.73 23.62
CA PRO A 413 -47.50 23.62 24.32
C PRO A 413 -47.22 22.38 23.47
N ALA A 414 -48.05 22.11 22.44
CA ALA A 414 -47.86 20.98 21.53
C ALA A 414 -46.56 21.09 20.70
N LEU A 415 -46.15 22.32 20.37
CA LEU A 415 -44.91 22.59 19.63
C LEU A 415 -43.67 22.53 20.50
N VAL A 416 -43.79 22.90 21.78
CA VAL A 416 -42.75 22.69 22.78
C VAL A 416 -42.42 21.21 22.90
N ASN A 417 -43.42 20.33 22.88
CA ASN A 417 -43.20 18.88 22.85
C ASN A 417 -42.44 18.42 21.60
N VAL A 418 -42.67 19.00 20.42
CA VAL A 418 -41.90 18.64 19.20
C VAL A 418 -40.44 19.07 19.30
N VAL A 419 -40.17 20.27 19.82
CA VAL A 419 -38.80 20.75 20.07
C VAL A 419 -38.10 19.94 21.17
N LEU A 420 -38.82 19.56 22.22
CA LEU A 420 -38.32 18.67 23.27
C LEU A 420 -38.10 17.25 22.75
N THR A 421 -38.93 16.74 21.84
CA THR A 421 -38.73 15.42 21.20
C THR A 421 -37.48 15.45 20.30
N PHE A 422 -37.29 16.52 19.54
CA PHE A 422 -36.07 16.79 18.77
C PHE A 422 -34.81 16.93 19.65
N SER A 423 -34.95 17.54 20.82
CA SER A 423 -33.89 17.65 21.83
C SER A 423 -33.63 16.31 22.55
N ALA A 424 -34.67 15.49 22.70
CA ALA A 424 -34.63 14.16 23.30
C ALA A 424 -33.97 13.12 22.38
N GLU A 425 -33.99 13.31 21.06
CA GLU A 425 -33.20 12.51 20.10
C GLU A 425 -31.70 12.76 20.23
N ARG A 426 -31.27 13.90 20.80
CA ARG A 426 -29.84 14.25 21.00
C ARG A 426 -29.57 14.89 22.36
N PRO A 427 -29.76 14.13 23.46
CA PRO A 427 -29.73 14.65 24.82
C PRO A 427 -28.34 15.12 25.28
N SER A 428 -27.27 14.61 24.67
CA SER A 428 -25.89 15.02 24.96
C SER A 428 -25.56 16.41 24.41
N LEU A 429 -26.04 16.73 23.21
CA LEU A 429 -25.87 18.05 22.61
C LEU A 429 -26.72 19.09 23.35
N ALA A 430 -27.96 18.76 23.71
CA ALA A 430 -28.81 19.65 24.50
C ALA A 430 -28.20 19.99 25.87
N ARG A 431 -27.68 18.98 26.59
CA ARG A 431 -26.98 19.18 27.88
C ARG A 431 -25.70 20.02 27.73
N ALA A 432 -24.92 19.83 26.67
CA ALA A 432 -23.71 20.62 26.43
C ALA A 432 -23.98 22.10 26.13
N LEU A 433 -25.22 22.46 25.78
CA LEU A 433 -25.62 23.82 25.38
C LEU A 433 -26.46 24.55 26.44
N GLU A 434 -26.91 23.83 27.46
CA GLU A 434 -27.75 24.38 28.52
C GLU A 434 -27.02 25.54 29.23
N GLY A 435 -27.62 26.73 29.20
CA GLY A 435 -27.06 27.96 29.79
C GLY A 435 -26.07 28.75 28.91
N ARG A 436 -25.68 28.28 27.72
CA ARG A 436 -24.60 28.90 26.91
C ARG A 436 -24.94 29.20 25.45
N TRP A 437 -26.23 29.12 25.11
CA TRP A 437 -26.75 29.44 23.78
C TRP A 437 -26.36 30.84 23.28
N ALA A 438 -26.31 31.83 24.18
CA ALA A 438 -25.97 33.21 23.83
C ALA A 438 -24.52 33.39 23.36
N GLU A 439 -23.59 32.58 23.86
CA GLU A 439 -22.16 32.67 23.53
C GLU A 439 -21.81 31.96 22.22
N LEU A 440 -22.47 30.84 21.94
CA LEU A 440 -22.23 30.03 20.73
C LEU A 440 -22.99 30.54 19.49
N LEU A 441 -24.04 31.33 19.68
CA LEU A 441 -24.95 31.80 18.62
C LEU A 441 -24.88 33.32 18.38
N GLN A 442 -23.73 33.95 18.55
CA GLN A 442 -23.54 35.39 18.24
C GLN A 442 -23.87 35.77 16.78
N SER A 443 -24.11 34.78 15.89
CA SER A 443 -24.58 34.96 14.53
C SER A 443 -25.97 34.31 14.33
N PRO A 444 -26.92 34.97 13.61
CA PRO A 444 -28.29 34.49 13.43
C PRO A 444 -28.34 33.19 12.59
N TRP A 445 -28.27 32.05 13.28
CA TRP A 445 -28.26 30.71 12.69
C TRP A 445 -29.52 30.34 11.87
N TRP A 446 -30.59 31.14 11.96
CA TRP A 446 -31.86 30.94 11.26
C TRP A 446 -31.90 31.55 9.86
N GLU A 447 -30.95 32.41 9.48
CA GLU A 447 -30.85 32.95 8.12
C GLU A 447 -30.51 31.83 7.12
N GLU A 448 -31.23 31.77 6.01
CA GLU A 448 -31.00 30.72 5.01
C GLU A 448 -29.71 30.99 4.23
N PRO A 449 -28.86 29.98 4.04
CA PRO A 449 -27.64 30.12 3.24
C PRO A 449 -27.91 30.39 1.75
N GLY A 450 -29.16 30.42 1.29
CA GLY A 450 -29.50 30.64 -0.13
C GLY A 450 -28.97 31.93 -0.74
N GLN A 451 -28.64 32.95 0.06
CA GLN A 451 -27.98 34.17 -0.43
C GLN A 451 -26.44 34.07 -0.45
N GLN A 452 -25.83 33.23 0.40
CA GLN A 452 -24.37 33.05 0.47
C GLN A 452 -23.86 31.89 -0.41
N ALA A 453 -24.60 30.79 -0.50
CA ALA A 453 -24.23 29.62 -1.29
C ALA A 453 -24.22 29.90 -2.80
N ALA A 454 -25.18 30.68 -3.31
CA ALA A 454 -25.18 31.15 -4.70
C ALA A 454 -23.97 32.04 -5.03
N GLN A 455 -23.43 32.74 -4.03
CA GLN A 455 -22.25 33.60 -4.18
C GLN A 455 -20.94 32.78 -4.14
N VAL A 456 -20.87 31.72 -3.32
CA VAL A 456 -19.71 30.81 -3.25
C VAL A 456 -19.64 29.88 -4.46
N GLU A 457 -20.76 29.29 -4.91
CA GLU A 457 -20.80 28.50 -6.16
C GLU A 457 -20.46 29.37 -7.37
N SER A 458 -20.96 30.61 -7.43
CA SER A 458 -20.57 31.59 -8.46
C SER A 458 -19.08 31.91 -8.44
N GLN A 459 -18.47 32.07 -7.25
CA GLN A 459 -17.03 32.35 -7.12
C GLN A 459 -16.16 31.13 -7.43
N GLN A 460 -16.63 29.92 -7.11
CA GLN A 460 -15.91 28.68 -7.37
C GLN A 460 -15.98 28.29 -8.86
N SER A 461 -17.14 28.50 -9.51
CA SER A 461 -17.28 28.36 -10.96
C SER A 461 -16.50 29.45 -11.74
N GLN A 462 -16.46 30.70 -11.27
CA GLN A 462 -15.59 31.73 -11.86
C GLN A 462 -14.10 31.41 -11.70
N LYS A 463 -13.68 30.83 -10.57
CA LYS A 463 -12.28 30.44 -10.35
C LYS A 463 -11.84 29.26 -11.23
N VAL A 464 -12.74 28.30 -11.51
CA VAL A 464 -12.46 27.19 -12.44
C VAL A 464 -12.41 27.67 -13.89
N MET A 465 -13.28 28.61 -14.27
CA MET A 465 -13.29 29.20 -15.63
C MET A 465 -12.02 30.03 -15.91
N TYR A 466 -11.52 30.79 -14.92
CA TYR A 466 -10.30 31.59 -15.06
C TYR A 466 -9.00 30.76 -15.08
N ILE A 467 -9.04 29.50 -14.64
CA ILE A 467 -7.92 28.55 -14.74
C ILE A 467 -7.93 27.86 -16.10
N ALA A 468 -9.11 27.46 -16.60
CA ALA A 468 -9.26 26.87 -17.93
C ALA A 468 -8.89 27.84 -19.08
N GLU A 469 -9.22 29.14 -18.97
CA GLU A 469 -8.85 30.14 -20.00
C GLU A 469 -7.34 30.50 -20.02
N ARG A 470 -6.57 30.06 -19.01
CA ARG A 470 -5.13 30.35 -18.91
C ARG A 470 -4.25 29.26 -19.53
N ASP A 471 -4.78 28.04 -19.66
CA ASP A 471 -4.07 26.92 -20.30
C ASP A 471 -4.18 26.95 -21.84
N ASP A 472 -5.18 27.64 -22.42
CA ASP A 472 -5.35 27.76 -23.88
C ASP A 472 -4.54 28.91 -24.54
N ARG A 473 -3.73 29.66 -23.78
CA ARG A 473 -2.99 30.84 -24.31
C ARG A 473 -1.46 30.72 -24.29
N ASN A 474 -0.89 29.55 -24.03
CA ASN A 474 0.56 29.41 -23.90
C ASN A 474 1.18 28.33 -24.82
N GLU A 475 0.69 28.22 -26.05
CA GLU A 475 1.41 27.62 -27.18
C GLU A 475 1.50 28.63 -28.32
N GLN A 476 2.44 29.58 -28.21
CA GLN A 476 2.95 30.33 -29.36
C GLN A 476 4.40 30.74 -29.06
N ASP A 477 5.33 30.01 -29.65
CA ASP A 477 6.72 30.44 -29.83
C ASP A 477 6.76 31.82 -30.50
N PRO A 478 7.69 32.68 -30.07
CA PRO A 478 8.58 33.23 -31.09
C PRO A 478 10.04 33.28 -30.64
N GLU A 479 10.87 32.70 -31.51
CA GLU A 479 12.12 33.23 -32.06
C GLU A 479 12.98 34.16 -31.20
N CYS A 480 14.14 33.60 -30.84
CA CYS A 480 15.32 34.29 -30.39
C CYS A 480 16.02 35.01 -31.57
N PRO A 481 16.39 36.29 -31.43
CA PRO A 481 17.72 36.69 -31.87
C PRO A 481 18.46 37.50 -30.81
N GLY A 482 19.76 37.25 -30.72
CA GLY A 482 20.61 37.78 -29.67
C GLY A 482 21.32 39.10 -29.97
N GLN A 483 22.35 39.30 -29.15
CA GLN A 483 23.50 40.21 -29.23
C GLN A 483 23.40 41.60 -28.54
N ALA A 484 24.28 41.69 -27.53
CA ALA A 484 25.34 42.69 -27.36
C ALA A 484 25.08 43.97 -26.54
N ALA A 485 25.82 44.00 -25.42
CA ALA A 485 26.77 45.05 -25.01
C ALA A 485 26.28 46.30 -24.24
N ALA A 486 26.95 46.48 -23.09
CA ALA A 486 27.66 47.67 -22.64
C ALA A 486 27.08 48.51 -21.47
N GLN A 487 27.97 48.66 -20.49
CA GLN A 487 28.22 49.80 -19.58
C GLN A 487 27.32 49.99 -18.34
N GLU A 488 27.83 49.89 -17.11
CA GLU A 488 28.86 50.68 -16.39
C GLU A 488 28.21 51.82 -15.57
N SER A 489 28.09 51.63 -14.24
CA SER A 489 28.38 52.64 -13.20
C SER A 489 27.89 52.21 -11.81
N ALA A 490 28.85 52.08 -10.90
CA ALA A 490 28.70 52.25 -9.45
C ALA A 490 28.66 53.79 -9.13
N PRO A 491 28.52 54.33 -7.89
CA PRO A 491 28.96 53.74 -6.61
C PRO A 491 28.16 54.06 -5.31
N GLU A 492 28.58 53.39 -4.22
CA GLU A 492 28.66 53.85 -2.80
C GLU A 492 27.37 54.15 -1.99
N ALA A 493 27.21 53.93 -0.68
CA ALA A 493 28.04 53.39 0.41
C ALA A 493 27.21 53.17 1.72
N HIS A 494 27.80 52.47 2.70
CA HIS A 494 27.53 52.38 4.16
C HIS A 494 26.35 51.48 4.62
N SER A 495 26.43 50.65 5.68
CA SER A 495 27.27 50.67 6.89
C SER A 495 27.53 49.28 7.50
N GLU A 496 28.62 49.21 8.28
CA GLU A 496 29.15 48.08 9.04
C GLU A 496 28.41 47.78 10.37
N ALA A 497 28.28 46.47 10.67
CA ALA A 497 28.50 45.76 11.96
C ALA A 497 27.59 46.01 13.20
N PRO A 498 27.54 45.09 14.21
CA PRO A 498 28.27 43.82 14.36
C PRO A 498 27.41 42.58 14.70
N ALA A 499 28.08 41.44 14.54
CA ALA A 499 27.66 40.09 14.88
C ALA A 499 27.48 39.85 16.40
N SER A 500 26.42 39.12 16.76
CA SER A 500 26.31 38.40 18.02
C SER A 500 26.04 36.92 17.76
N LYS A 501 27.02 36.09 18.16
CA LYS A 501 26.97 34.63 18.20
C LYS A 501 25.74 34.13 18.97
N LEU A 502 24.97 33.25 18.36
CA LEU A 502 24.10 32.28 19.05
C LEU A 502 24.41 30.90 18.47
N GLU A 503 25.40 30.24 19.09
CA GLU A 503 25.61 28.81 18.97
C GLU A 503 24.68 28.09 19.96
N GLY A 504 24.04 27.03 19.49
CA GLY A 504 23.72 25.86 20.32
C GLY A 504 22.24 25.66 20.69
N ALA A 505 21.53 24.80 19.94
CA ALA A 505 20.53 23.88 20.49
C ALA A 505 19.99 22.81 19.50
N ASP A 506 20.13 22.94 18.17
CA ASP A 506 19.36 22.09 17.22
C ASP A 506 20.10 20.89 16.59
N SER A 507 21.33 20.58 17.00
CA SER A 507 22.10 19.47 16.43
C SER A 507 21.83 18.10 17.08
N ALA A 508 21.05 18.02 18.17
CA ALA A 508 20.75 16.77 18.85
C ALA A 508 19.63 15.96 18.17
N GLY A 509 18.52 16.61 17.80
CA GLY A 509 17.33 15.92 17.24
C GLY A 509 17.51 15.39 15.81
N THR A 510 18.29 16.08 14.98
CA THR A 510 18.64 15.59 13.63
C THR A 510 19.57 14.39 13.67
N ASN A 511 20.41 14.28 14.71
CA ASN A 511 21.31 13.14 14.86
C ASN A 511 20.57 11.88 15.33
N ASP A 512 19.55 12.03 16.19
CA ASP A 512 18.71 10.91 16.64
C ASP A 512 17.85 10.35 15.50
N LEU A 513 17.30 11.20 14.63
CA LEU A 513 16.53 10.75 13.45
C LEU A 513 17.43 10.04 12.42
N LEU A 514 18.62 10.58 12.13
CA LEU A 514 19.59 9.93 11.24
C LEU A 514 20.13 8.62 11.84
N THR A 515 20.19 8.52 13.17
CA THR A 515 20.54 7.30 13.89
C THR A 515 19.39 6.28 13.82
N ALA A 516 18.14 6.71 14.01
CA ALA A 516 16.95 5.85 13.87
C ALA A 516 16.76 5.32 12.45
N LEU A 517 16.98 6.15 11.41
CA LEU A 517 16.95 5.72 10.01
C LEU A 517 18.10 4.78 9.65
N ARG A 518 19.30 4.99 10.22
CA ARG A 518 20.41 4.03 10.11
C ARG A 518 20.09 2.70 10.79
N ASN A 519 19.46 2.73 11.95
CA ASN A 519 19.09 1.53 12.71
C ASN A 519 17.94 0.77 12.02
N SER A 520 16.94 1.47 11.49
CA SER A 520 15.82 0.86 10.75
C SER A 520 16.26 0.17 9.45
N ARG A 521 17.28 0.69 8.75
CA ARG A 521 17.91 0.01 7.60
C ARG A 521 18.81 -1.17 7.98
N SER A 522 19.12 -1.34 9.27
CA SER A 522 20.02 -2.39 9.76
C SER A 522 19.30 -3.66 10.25
N ASP A 523 17.97 -3.66 10.33
CA ASP A 523 17.12 -4.78 10.77
C ASP A 523 16.93 -5.87 9.70
N MET A 524 17.99 -6.19 8.95
CA MET A 524 17.97 -7.42 8.17
C MET A 524 18.05 -8.62 9.09
N ARG A 525 17.20 -9.61 8.84
CA ARG A 525 17.26 -10.90 9.53
C ARG A 525 18.59 -11.58 9.19
N PRO A 526 19.40 -12.02 10.17
CA PRO A 526 20.57 -12.84 9.88
C PRO A 526 20.18 -14.12 9.12
N LEU A 527 21.11 -14.65 8.32
CA LEU A 527 20.95 -15.89 7.56
C LEU A 527 20.73 -17.11 8.47
N SER A 528 21.24 -17.04 9.69
CA SER A 528 21.11 -18.09 10.70
C SER A 528 20.77 -17.48 12.07
N PRO A 529 20.18 -18.24 13.00
CA PRO A 529 19.93 -17.78 14.37
C PRO A 529 21.21 -17.36 15.12
N GLU A 530 22.38 -17.82 14.67
CA GLU A 530 23.68 -17.46 15.23
C GLU A 530 24.15 -16.06 14.80
N GLY A 531 23.41 -15.38 13.92
CA GLY A 531 23.74 -14.03 13.50
C GLY A 531 24.65 -13.97 12.26
N VAL A 532 24.69 -15.02 11.43
CA VAL A 532 25.49 -15.02 10.18
C VAL A 532 24.92 -14.00 9.20
N VAL A 533 25.77 -13.14 8.63
CA VAL A 533 25.38 -12.10 7.67
C VAL A 533 26.35 -12.02 6.50
N VAL A 534 25.88 -11.50 5.36
CA VAL A 534 26.72 -11.17 4.21
C VAL A 534 27.20 -9.72 4.33
N PHE A 535 28.51 -9.53 4.29
CA PHE A 535 29.12 -8.21 4.13
C PHE A 535 29.61 -8.05 2.69
N ARG A 536 29.47 -6.83 2.15
CA ARG A 536 30.03 -6.41 0.87
C ARG A 536 31.15 -5.40 1.10
N LEU A 537 32.32 -5.68 0.56
CA LEU A 537 33.41 -4.73 0.44
C LEU A 537 33.16 -3.82 -0.75
N THR A 538 33.20 -2.51 -0.53
CA THR A 538 33.13 -1.52 -1.63
C THR A 538 34.47 -1.46 -2.40
N ARG A 539 34.61 -0.46 -3.29
CA ARG A 539 35.85 -0.07 -4.02
C ARG A 539 37.16 -0.64 -3.45
N GLN A 540 38.01 -1.17 -4.32
CA GLN A 540 39.32 -1.76 -3.96
C GLN A 540 39.26 -3.08 -3.16
N ALA A 541 38.11 -3.75 -3.13
CA ALA A 541 37.97 -5.07 -2.50
C ALA A 541 39.02 -6.08 -2.96
N ASN A 542 39.52 -5.99 -4.20
CA ASN A 542 40.51 -6.91 -4.78
C ASN A 542 41.95 -6.40 -4.74
N ALA A 543 42.22 -5.28 -4.05
CA ALA A 543 43.59 -4.80 -3.90
C ALA A 543 44.45 -5.86 -3.15
N PRO A 544 45.70 -6.13 -3.58
CA PRO A 544 46.56 -7.13 -2.96
C PRO A 544 46.69 -6.93 -1.44
N ARG A 545 46.83 -5.69 -0.99
CA ARG A 545 46.92 -5.35 0.44
C ARG A 545 45.67 -5.70 1.25
N VAL A 546 44.49 -5.70 0.63
CA VAL A 546 43.25 -6.15 1.27
C VAL A 546 43.26 -7.67 1.40
N ASN A 547 43.75 -8.39 0.39
CA ASN A 547 43.92 -9.85 0.46
C ASN A 547 44.95 -10.22 1.53
N ASP A 548 46.09 -9.55 1.56
CA ASP A 548 47.14 -9.80 2.55
C ASP A 548 46.59 -9.63 3.98
N LEU A 549 45.79 -8.58 4.23
CA LEU A 549 45.16 -8.35 5.52
C LEU A 549 44.08 -9.39 5.86
N LEU A 550 43.22 -9.74 4.89
CA LEU A 550 42.12 -10.69 5.11
C LEU A 550 42.63 -12.12 5.34
N PHE A 551 43.75 -12.49 4.71
CA PHE A 551 44.31 -13.84 4.74
C PHE A 551 45.52 -14.01 5.66
N ASP A 552 45.96 -12.95 6.35
CA ASP A 552 46.98 -13.04 7.40
C ASP A 552 46.43 -13.73 8.65
N MET A 553 46.75 -15.02 8.80
CA MET A 553 46.38 -15.85 9.95
C MET A 553 46.95 -15.35 11.28
N THR A 554 48.03 -14.55 11.26
CA THR A 554 48.67 -13.99 12.44
C THR A 554 48.18 -12.58 12.77
N GLY A 555 47.39 -11.99 11.88
CA GLY A 555 47.00 -10.60 11.90
C GLY A 555 45.82 -10.28 12.84
N PRO A 556 45.21 -9.09 12.67
CA PRO A 556 44.09 -8.63 13.50
C PRO A 556 42.85 -9.54 13.40
N LEU A 557 42.74 -10.34 12.33
CA LEU A 557 41.63 -11.28 12.11
C LEU A 557 41.93 -12.70 12.60
N LYS A 558 43.04 -12.94 13.32
CA LYS A 558 43.45 -14.26 13.82
C LYS A 558 42.32 -15.04 14.50
N LYS A 559 41.48 -14.37 15.31
CA LYS A 559 40.36 -15.01 16.00
C LYS A 559 39.32 -15.60 15.03
N LEU A 560 39.07 -14.95 13.90
CA LEU A 560 38.13 -15.41 12.88
C LEU A 560 38.71 -16.59 12.10
N HIS A 561 40.00 -16.50 11.74
CA HIS A 561 40.74 -17.59 11.12
C HIS A 561 40.74 -18.84 11.99
N GLN A 562 41.07 -18.68 13.28
CA GLN A 562 41.10 -19.77 14.24
C GLN A 562 39.75 -20.48 14.33
N ARG A 563 38.63 -19.75 14.37
CA ARG A 563 37.28 -20.32 14.40
C ARG A 563 36.97 -21.24 13.21
N VAL A 564 37.40 -20.84 12.01
CA VAL A 564 37.15 -21.59 10.77
C VAL A 564 38.10 -22.80 10.67
N LEU A 565 39.36 -22.62 11.04
CA LEU A 565 40.38 -23.67 11.02
C LEU A 565 40.14 -24.75 12.09
N GLU A 566 39.69 -24.37 13.29
CA GLU A 566 39.33 -25.32 14.36
C GLU A 566 38.17 -26.23 13.97
N ALA A 567 37.30 -25.76 13.08
CA ALA A 567 36.21 -26.54 12.49
C ALA A 567 36.63 -27.36 11.25
N GLY A 568 37.93 -27.36 10.88
CA GLY A 568 38.43 -28.07 9.71
C GLY A 568 38.01 -27.46 8.37
N CYS A 569 37.60 -26.20 8.36
CA CYS A 569 37.20 -25.47 7.16
C CYS A 569 38.32 -24.53 6.68
N GLU A 570 38.28 -24.14 5.40
CA GLU A 570 39.18 -23.14 4.84
C GLU A 570 38.53 -21.75 4.84
N VAL A 571 39.32 -20.69 5.03
CA VAL A 571 38.82 -19.30 5.00
C VAL A 571 38.51 -18.82 3.58
N ALA A 572 39.23 -19.31 2.57
CA ALA A 572 39.01 -18.96 1.17
C ALA A 572 39.08 -20.20 0.27
N PRO A 573 38.12 -21.13 0.42
CA PRO A 573 38.12 -22.33 -0.40
C PRO A 573 37.87 -21.98 -1.86
N ALA A 574 38.50 -22.73 -2.78
CA ALA A 574 38.43 -22.46 -4.21
C ALA A 574 37.00 -22.55 -4.78
N TRP A 575 36.15 -23.40 -4.18
CA TRP A 575 34.76 -23.59 -4.58
C TRP A 575 33.82 -22.43 -4.19
N SER A 576 34.22 -21.57 -3.23
CA SER A 576 33.33 -20.53 -2.72
C SER A 576 33.28 -19.31 -3.65
N PRO A 577 32.07 -18.78 -3.98
CA PRO A 577 31.96 -17.58 -4.79
C PRO A 577 32.35 -16.31 -4.01
N VAL A 578 32.32 -16.36 -2.67
CA VAL A 578 32.67 -15.21 -1.82
C VAL A 578 34.20 -15.07 -1.67
N LYS A 579 34.63 -13.92 -1.16
CA LYS A 579 36.05 -13.60 -0.96
C LYS A 579 36.65 -14.34 0.25
N ALA A 580 35.92 -14.37 1.36
CA ALA A 580 36.34 -15.06 2.58
C ALA A 580 35.13 -15.53 3.41
N LEU A 581 35.31 -16.66 4.08
CA LEU A 581 34.40 -17.28 5.03
C LEU A 581 35.02 -17.17 6.43
N PHE A 582 34.38 -16.41 7.31
CA PHE A 582 34.74 -16.28 8.73
C PHE A 582 33.77 -17.05 9.65
N VAL A 583 33.00 -17.95 9.06
CA VAL A 583 32.08 -18.89 9.71
C VAL A 583 32.36 -20.26 9.08
N PRO A 584 32.42 -21.34 9.87
CA PRO A 584 32.63 -22.68 9.31
C PRO A 584 31.43 -23.08 8.45
N LEU A 585 31.68 -23.26 7.16
CA LEU A 585 30.65 -23.58 6.17
C LEU A 585 31.21 -24.56 5.13
N THR A 586 30.43 -25.60 4.85
CA THR A 586 30.76 -26.63 3.85
C THR A 586 30.25 -26.25 2.45
N GLU A 587 30.80 -26.86 1.40
CA GLU A 587 30.37 -26.63 0.02
C GLU A 587 28.87 -26.91 -0.20
N PRO A 588 28.28 -28.01 0.31
CA PRO A 588 26.83 -28.25 0.18
C PRO A 588 25.99 -27.16 0.84
N GLN A 589 26.38 -26.66 2.00
CA GLN A 589 25.66 -25.57 2.68
C GLN A 589 25.75 -24.24 1.91
N MET A 590 26.88 -23.98 1.25
CA MET A 590 26.99 -22.82 0.36
C MET A 590 26.11 -22.98 -0.89
N GLN A 591 26.08 -24.19 -1.48
CA GLN A 591 25.19 -24.50 -2.60
C GLN A 591 23.71 -24.36 -2.18
N GLU A 592 23.33 -24.82 -0.98
CA GLU A 592 21.99 -24.59 -0.43
C GLU A 592 21.70 -23.09 -0.27
N LEU A 593 22.64 -22.28 0.20
CA LEU A 593 22.45 -20.81 0.28
C LEU A 593 22.30 -20.16 -1.10
N LEU A 594 22.96 -20.69 -2.14
CA LEU A 594 22.87 -20.22 -3.52
C LEU A 594 21.63 -20.74 -4.26
N HIS A 595 21.10 -21.91 -3.87
CA HIS A 595 19.99 -22.60 -4.53
C HIS A 595 18.67 -22.55 -3.76
N ALA A 596 18.67 -22.11 -2.50
CA ALA A 596 17.44 -21.89 -1.75
C ALA A 596 16.52 -20.97 -2.57
N ASP A 597 15.35 -21.51 -2.96
CA ASP A 597 14.42 -20.90 -3.91
C ASP A 597 14.16 -19.42 -3.58
N GLY A 598 14.77 -18.54 -4.39
CA GLY A 598 14.85 -17.11 -4.14
C GLY A 598 16.21 -16.62 -3.67
N ALA A 599 17.32 -17.08 -4.26
CA ALA A 599 18.66 -16.56 -3.98
C ALA A 599 18.74 -15.04 -4.27
N ARG A 600 18.50 -14.26 -3.21
CA ARG A 600 18.43 -12.79 -3.22
C ARG A 600 19.81 -12.10 -3.10
N TYR A 601 20.89 -12.89 -3.03
CA TYR A 601 22.26 -12.37 -2.92
C TYR A 601 23.08 -12.77 -4.15
N GLU A 602 23.55 -11.78 -4.90
CA GLU A 602 24.56 -11.95 -5.94
C GLU A 602 25.95 -12.10 -5.28
N LEU A 603 26.20 -13.25 -4.68
CA LEU A 603 27.48 -13.53 -4.02
C LEU A 603 28.63 -13.53 -5.03
N GLY A 604 29.77 -12.98 -4.62
CA GLY A 604 30.91 -12.76 -5.50
C GLY A 604 32.17 -12.40 -4.72
N LYS A 605 33.31 -12.23 -5.41
CA LYS A 605 34.64 -12.00 -4.80
C LYS A 605 34.80 -10.66 -4.07
N THR A 606 33.72 -9.91 -3.90
CA THR A 606 33.63 -8.71 -3.03
C THR A 606 32.90 -8.97 -1.72
N HIS A 607 32.33 -10.16 -1.54
CA HIS A 607 31.49 -10.50 -0.38
C HIS A 607 32.29 -11.27 0.68
N LEU A 608 31.93 -11.10 1.94
CA LEU A 608 32.45 -11.81 3.10
C LEU A 608 31.27 -12.42 3.86
N LEU A 609 31.42 -13.64 4.36
CA LEU A 609 30.45 -14.27 5.24
C LEU A 609 31.01 -14.30 6.66
N ALA A 610 30.35 -13.63 7.61
CA ALA A 610 30.83 -13.52 8.99
C ALA A 610 29.65 -13.41 9.97
N LEU A 611 29.90 -13.53 11.28
CA LEU A 611 28.88 -13.22 12.28
C LEU A 611 28.69 -11.69 12.36
N LEU A 612 27.48 -11.25 12.69
CA LEU A 612 27.19 -9.84 12.91
C LEU A 612 28.09 -9.22 14.00
N SER A 613 28.45 -10.00 15.01
CA SER A 613 29.38 -9.61 16.08
C SER A 613 30.82 -9.37 15.60
N ASP A 614 31.19 -9.88 14.42
CA ASP A 614 32.55 -9.73 13.87
C ASP A 614 32.71 -8.42 13.06
N ALA A 615 31.63 -7.66 12.85
CA ALA A 615 31.63 -6.46 12.01
C ALA A 615 32.69 -5.43 12.43
N ASP A 616 32.76 -5.11 13.73
CA ASP A 616 33.70 -4.11 14.27
C ASP A 616 35.15 -4.57 14.17
N LEU A 617 35.38 -5.88 14.29
CA LEU A 617 36.71 -6.46 14.19
C LEU A 617 37.21 -6.43 12.74
N ILE A 618 36.34 -6.71 11.77
CA ILE A 618 36.64 -6.62 10.34
C ILE A 618 36.85 -5.14 9.94
N ASP A 619 35.95 -4.24 10.32
CA ASP A 619 36.08 -2.81 10.00
C ASP A 619 37.34 -2.21 10.66
N GLY A 620 37.62 -2.58 11.92
CA GLY A 620 38.82 -2.17 12.63
C GLY A 620 40.12 -2.63 11.95
N ALA A 621 40.14 -3.85 11.40
CA ALA A 621 41.27 -4.34 10.60
C ALA A 621 41.41 -3.55 9.30
N LEU A 622 40.32 -3.35 8.55
CA LEU A 622 40.31 -2.59 7.29
C LEU A 622 40.77 -1.14 7.50
N ARG A 623 40.44 -0.54 8.65
CA ARG A 623 40.90 0.82 9.03
C ARG A 623 42.41 0.94 9.23
N ARG A 624 43.18 -0.16 9.28
CA ARG A 624 44.65 -0.10 9.30
C ARG A 624 45.25 0.12 7.91
N LEU A 625 44.49 -0.12 6.84
CA LEU A 625 44.92 0.14 5.48
C LEU A 625 44.94 1.65 5.18
N PRO A 626 45.85 2.13 4.31
CA PRO A 626 45.82 3.50 3.81
C PRO A 626 44.45 3.85 3.22
N LYS A 627 43.99 5.10 3.43
CA LYS A 627 42.65 5.55 2.99
C LYS A 627 42.36 5.25 1.50
N VAL A 628 43.38 5.31 0.65
CA VAL A 628 43.27 5.08 -0.81
C VAL A 628 42.92 3.63 -1.15
N THR A 629 43.41 2.66 -0.37
CA THR A 629 43.21 1.21 -0.60
C THR A 629 42.23 0.60 0.38
N ARG A 630 41.56 1.41 1.19
CA ARG A 630 40.67 0.96 2.27
C ARG A 630 39.25 0.77 1.72
N PRO A 631 38.77 -0.48 1.54
CA PRO A 631 37.37 -0.71 1.22
C PRO A 631 36.50 -0.36 2.44
N LYS A 632 35.27 0.10 2.19
CA LYS A 632 34.25 0.22 3.23
C LYS A 632 33.56 -1.13 3.38
N LEU A 633 33.36 -1.55 4.63
CA LEU A 633 32.53 -2.70 4.94
C LEU A 633 31.07 -2.24 4.97
N ARG A 634 30.22 -2.83 4.12
CA ARG A 634 28.78 -2.62 4.16
C ARG A 634 28.11 -3.96 4.43
N ARG A 635 27.02 -3.96 5.20
CA ARG A 635 26.14 -5.12 5.24
C ARG A 635 25.40 -5.18 3.90
N ASP A 636 25.46 -6.31 3.22
CA ASP A 636 24.81 -6.43 1.91
C ASP A 636 23.31 -6.53 2.12
N VAL A 637 22.57 -5.54 1.59
CA VAL A 637 21.12 -5.51 1.68
C VAL A 637 20.56 -6.33 0.55
N LEU A 638 19.67 -7.25 0.88
CA LEU A 638 18.87 -7.97 -0.10
C LEU A 638 18.32 -6.94 -1.08
N ARG A 639 18.76 -7.01 -2.34
CA ARG A 639 18.12 -6.22 -3.38
C ARG A 639 16.72 -6.80 -3.52
N ASP A 640 15.76 -6.15 -2.89
CA ASP A 640 14.41 -6.22 -3.40
C ASP A 640 14.51 -5.56 -4.78
N ASP A 641 14.30 -6.33 -5.85
CA ASP A 641 14.42 -5.90 -7.26
C ASP A 641 13.37 -4.82 -7.66
N ALA A 642 12.96 -3.97 -6.72
CA ALA A 642 11.93 -2.96 -6.87
C ALA A 642 12.46 -1.59 -7.32
N GLU A 643 13.78 -1.35 -7.39
CA GLU A 643 14.33 -0.06 -7.80
C GLU A 643 15.43 -0.21 -8.87
N GLY A 644 14.97 -0.46 -10.10
CA GLY A 644 15.69 -0.06 -11.30
C GLY A 644 15.61 1.46 -11.50
N ALA A 645 16.14 2.24 -10.56
CA ALA A 645 16.46 3.64 -10.75
C ALA A 645 17.98 3.77 -10.55
N GLY A 646 18.68 4.09 -11.64
CA GLY A 646 20.13 4.16 -11.67
C GLY A 646 20.67 5.20 -10.69
N ASP A 647 21.36 4.74 -9.65
CA ASP A 647 22.39 5.52 -8.98
C ASP A 647 23.72 5.21 -9.69
N GLY A 648 23.83 5.78 -10.89
CA GLY A 648 24.94 5.65 -11.81
C GLY A 648 25.32 7.00 -12.40
N ASP A 649 25.38 8.05 -11.57
CA ASP A 649 25.97 9.35 -11.93
C ASP A 649 27.07 9.72 -10.94
N GLU A 650 28.22 9.08 -11.08
CA GLU A 650 29.50 9.74 -10.85
C GLU A 650 29.95 10.19 -12.27
N PRO A 651 30.12 11.49 -12.54
CA PRO A 651 30.27 11.98 -13.91
C PRO A 651 31.52 11.38 -14.53
N MET A 652 31.32 10.48 -15.48
CA MET A 652 32.37 10.11 -16.42
C MET A 652 32.66 11.37 -17.24
N ILE A 653 33.75 12.05 -16.89
CA ILE A 653 34.34 13.07 -17.76
C ILE A 653 34.82 12.33 -19.00
N ILE A 654 33.98 12.29 -20.03
CA ILE A 654 34.39 11.96 -21.38
C ILE A 654 35.17 13.19 -21.86
N VAL A 655 36.50 13.14 -21.71
CA VAL A 655 37.37 14.03 -22.47
C VAL A 655 37.33 13.52 -23.91
N GLU A 656 36.52 14.17 -24.76
CA GLU A 656 36.62 14.06 -26.21
C GLU A 656 37.94 14.70 -26.68
N GLY A 657 39.04 13.99 -26.43
CA GLY A 657 40.33 14.25 -27.04
C GLY A 657 40.47 13.35 -28.25
N GLY A 658 40.18 13.89 -29.44
CA GLY A 658 40.44 13.23 -30.71
C GLY A 658 41.94 12.94 -30.89
N LEU A 659 42.37 11.76 -30.50
CA LEU A 659 43.64 11.19 -30.92
C LEU A 659 43.39 10.35 -32.18
N ARG A 660 43.70 10.95 -33.33
CA ARG A 660 43.94 10.21 -34.57
C ARG A 660 45.13 9.28 -34.34
N THR A 661 44.89 7.98 -34.33
CA THR A 661 45.92 6.98 -34.60
C THR A 661 45.70 6.45 -36.00
N ASP A 662 46.66 6.69 -36.90
CA ASP A 662 46.77 5.95 -38.14
C ASP A 662 47.19 4.51 -37.81
N SER A 663 46.46 3.54 -38.33
CA SER A 663 46.86 2.14 -38.21
C SER A 663 46.61 1.46 -39.54
N SER A 664 47.33 1.95 -40.55
CA SER A 664 47.67 1.21 -41.75
C SER A 664 48.93 0.38 -41.49
N LEU A 665 48.84 -0.64 -40.65
CA LEU A 665 49.85 -1.69 -40.57
C LEU A 665 49.14 -3.05 -40.57
N GLY A 666 49.38 -3.79 -41.65
CA GLY A 666 48.72 -5.04 -41.97
C GLY A 666 48.96 -6.14 -40.94
N TYR A 667 47.94 -6.95 -40.73
CA TYR A 667 48.03 -8.20 -40.00
C TYR A 667 48.76 -9.27 -40.85
N PRO A 668 49.70 -10.03 -40.28
CA PRO A 668 50.27 -11.19 -40.96
C PRO A 668 49.28 -12.36 -40.91
N THR A 669 49.03 -12.97 -42.07
CA THR A 669 48.38 -14.28 -42.18
C THR A 669 49.40 -15.37 -41.84
N TRP A 670 49.10 -16.19 -40.83
CA TRP A 670 49.84 -17.42 -40.57
C TRP A 670 49.22 -18.56 -41.38
N GLN A 671 50.07 -19.24 -42.16
CA GLN A 671 49.84 -20.59 -42.70
C GLN A 671 50.16 -21.64 -41.64
#